data_AF-A0A6I7R1V7-F1
#
_entry.id   AF-A0A6I7R1V7-F1
#
_cell.length_a   1.000
_cell.length_b   1.000
_cell.length_c   1.000
_cell.angle_alpha   90.00
_cell.angle_beta   90.00
_cell.angle_gamma   90.00
#
_symmetry.space_group_name_H-M   'P 1'
#
loop_
_entity.id
_entity.type
_entity.pdbx_description
1 polymer ?
#
loop_
_entity_poly.entity_id
_entity_poly.type
_entity_poly.pdbx_seq_one_letter_code
_entity_poly.pdbx_strand_id
1 'polypeptide(L)'
;MRKGLFYTKLFTKFLMVFVLILLSNTSLCSQNCWQNFYPIISGFTNSFKYSKIFPHSNGFYVYELGSAFSNGYQNRYLYSFDEYGNLVFKKYISNNTTNVTGNNISVAEDGAFFSATTKLNGIDFVAQNGDTVEYKNLILRKYNQQGISTSNEWEFIYFDNQNYIGGELFVKELDNGDILGAFSICDITLLPDSCFATHTRLIRLTSDGNLVFINDYEDFVFTGIVGLDDGSYLVSAYDRQSTLSGSLHLLKLNNNGDTLWSVDYNENANFLSSIHKTSDNHILLQSLGRLLKIDLDGDTVFTIGPGASYQNVQAIENGQFVGLTSTGHGNQFRLGLQKFDANGQLIDELTLPNDSLSGPLGDAQSRFFRHDLKITDDGRYYISAFRQNNSSGPQGLFVMSMDGMQTCPEPISEEENIGKPNCMFLDAGNVKASLCTDGLLFSPIYDGGYFTPSDSITSTIFTSNFWMGGVDANTDSLHVSQKVYNINGQYWPGQRSENNILSPAESNLWDKVWQVRHTDVVNHINDFLQNGQIDNPNPFIFEWPGKGNIHAIGNNGNPLLVDNEAAPFVDLNGNGIYEPHLGEYPAIKGCQMHWFVVNDYLHDEYLYYNNWSAGDKVGADIQVSAYAFSDADDPELYNSIITEFKVINRSGRDYEDFYFGNFIDFEIGCFNTDYMGSNIPTHTFYGYSATETDPDCSTPGYGQHPPVQTATFLNHSMSSFRLYTSSFSPPHAQPSTKEHFYNFLLGLWTDGSPITEGAPGIGGTVPTKYMFSGNPANPQEWSECSENITPGDRKGFASTGPFSLPQNASLEIKMLYTTHYQEDLGGCFDFDAKVKPVVEDLRNSFPNYVECINEGAIPEIPDSMIIYDIEEVLHDSLFINLYPNPSTGQFILELHFEENTDFQIKVYNALGQKVYRSENLFTFANQVVKEEIDIGYTKGVYFLQLIMGGEKLHKRLVVQ
;
A
#
# COMPACT_ATOMS: atom_id res chain seq x y z
N MET A 1 -55.68 -34.23 -7.97
CA MET A 1 -54.68 -33.14 -8.11
C MET A 1 -53.59 -33.07 -7.03
N ARG A 2 -53.62 -33.81 -5.90
CA ARG A 2 -52.47 -33.87 -4.96
C ARG A 2 -51.49 -35.04 -5.13
N LYS A 3 -51.72 -35.96 -6.08
CA LYS A 3 -50.77 -37.05 -6.42
C LYS A 3 -49.98 -36.80 -7.71
N GLY A 4 -50.29 -35.75 -8.49
CA GLY A 4 -49.62 -35.44 -9.76
C GLY A 4 -48.36 -34.58 -9.66
N LEU A 5 -48.15 -33.87 -8.54
CA LEU A 5 -46.97 -33.01 -8.31
C LEU A 5 -45.79 -33.73 -7.63
N PHE A 6 -46.02 -34.93 -7.09
CA PHE A 6 -44.96 -35.72 -6.45
C PHE A 6 -44.19 -36.56 -7.47
N TYR A 7 -44.87 -37.02 -8.53
CA TYR A 7 -44.25 -37.82 -9.59
C TYR A 7 -43.41 -37.00 -10.56
N THR A 8 -43.76 -35.74 -10.85
CA THR A 8 -42.93 -34.87 -11.70
C THR A 8 -41.61 -34.51 -11.04
N LYS A 9 -41.56 -34.22 -9.73
CA LYS A 9 -40.30 -33.93 -9.04
C LYS A 9 -39.39 -35.15 -8.86
N LEU A 10 -39.96 -36.36 -8.74
CA LEU A 10 -39.15 -37.58 -8.71
C LEU A 10 -38.60 -37.94 -10.09
N PHE A 11 -39.38 -37.73 -11.16
CA PHE A 11 -38.96 -38.04 -12.54
C PHE A 11 -37.84 -37.12 -13.03
N THR A 12 -37.84 -35.83 -12.66
CA THR A 12 -36.75 -34.89 -13.01
C THR A 12 -35.46 -35.20 -12.27
N LYS A 13 -35.54 -35.65 -11.00
CA LYS A 13 -34.35 -36.09 -10.24
C LYS A 13 -33.79 -37.41 -10.77
N PHE A 14 -34.64 -38.36 -11.16
CA PHE A 14 -34.18 -39.63 -11.73
C PHE A 14 -33.52 -39.43 -13.10
N LEU A 15 -34.06 -38.56 -13.96
CA LEU A 15 -33.49 -38.30 -15.29
C LEU A 15 -32.10 -37.62 -15.21
N MET A 16 -31.90 -36.74 -14.22
CA MET A 16 -30.63 -36.02 -14.02
C MET A 16 -29.53 -36.95 -13.47
N VAL A 17 -29.88 -37.86 -12.56
CA VAL A 17 -28.95 -38.89 -12.05
C VAL A 17 -28.65 -39.95 -13.13
N PHE A 18 -29.62 -40.30 -13.98
CA PHE A 18 -29.41 -41.27 -15.07
C PHE A 18 -28.49 -40.73 -16.18
N VAL A 19 -28.52 -39.42 -16.46
CA VAL A 19 -27.59 -38.76 -17.40
C VAL A 19 -26.18 -38.68 -16.80
N LEU A 20 -26.04 -38.44 -15.50
CA LEU A 20 -24.74 -38.42 -14.81
C LEU A 20 -24.09 -39.82 -14.72
N ILE A 21 -24.89 -40.88 -14.53
CA ILE A 21 -24.41 -42.27 -14.51
C ILE A 21 -23.99 -42.78 -15.90
N LEU A 22 -24.59 -42.27 -16.98
CA LEU A 22 -24.17 -42.59 -18.35
C LEU A 22 -22.84 -41.89 -18.72
N LEU A 23 -22.50 -40.78 -18.07
CA LEU A 23 -21.29 -39.99 -18.33
C LEU A 23 -20.09 -40.38 -17.46
N SER A 24 -20.29 -41.12 -16.36
CA SER A 24 -19.20 -41.60 -15.49
C SER A 24 -18.52 -42.90 -15.97
N ASN A 25 -19.02 -43.51 -17.05
CA ASN A 25 -18.51 -44.78 -17.57
C ASN A 25 -17.78 -44.71 -18.93
N THR A 26 -17.37 -43.52 -19.37
CA THR A 26 -16.48 -43.38 -20.55
C THR A 26 -15.21 -42.65 -20.16
N SER A 27 -14.10 -43.39 -20.08
CA SER A 27 -12.76 -42.92 -19.74
C SER A 27 -12.10 -42.12 -20.87
N LEU A 28 -12.71 -41.01 -21.29
CA LEU A 28 -12.17 -40.05 -22.26
C LEU A 28 -12.79 -38.65 -22.00
N CYS A 29 -12.16 -37.81 -21.18
CA CYS A 29 -12.35 -36.35 -21.26
C CYS A 29 -11.28 -35.55 -20.51
N SER A 30 -10.57 -34.68 -21.24
CA SER A 30 -9.69 -33.62 -20.73
C SER A 30 -10.46 -32.29 -20.60
N GLN A 31 -9.83 -31.29 -19.96
CA GLN A 31 -10.35 -30.00 -19.45
C GLN A 31 -11.33 -29.16 -20.30
N ASN A 32 -11.62 -29.48 -21.56
CA ASN A 32 -12.36 -28.61 -22.48
C ASN A 32 -13.87 -28.92 -22.63
N CYS A 33 -14.46 -29.81 -21.83
CA CYS A 33 -15.90 -30.12 -21.94
C CYS A 33 -16.82 -29.16 -21.18
N TRP A 34 -16.30 -28.35 -20.25
CA TRP A 34 -17.13 -27.47 -19.40
C TRP A 34 -17.58 -26.16 -20.06
N GLN A 35 -16.95 -25.73 -21.17
CA GLN A 35 -17.30 -24.46 -21.81
C GLN A 35 -18.57 -24.50 -22.67
N ASN A 36 -19.05 -25.68 -23.10
CA ASN A 36 -20.20 -25.77 -24.02
C ASN A 36 -21.56 -26.09 -23.35
N PHE A 37 -21.62 -26.28 -22.03
CA PHE A 37 -22.86 -26.67 -21.33
C PHE A 37 -23.49 -25.61 -20.43
N TYR A 38 -22.83 -24.46 -20.24
CA TYR A 38 -23.37 -23.32 -19.48
C TYR A 38 -24.70 -22.72 -20.03
N PRO A 39 -25.02 -22.75 -21.34
CA PRO A 39 -26.25 -22.14 -21.84
C PRO A 39 -27.53 -22.96 -21.64
N ILE A 40 -27.44 -24.26 -21.36
CA ILE A 40 -28.62 -25.15 -21.28
C ILE A 40 -29.21 -25.22 -19.87
N ILE A 41 -28.43 -24.87 -18.84
CA ILE A 41 -28.85 -24.89 -17.44
C ILE A 41 -29.47 -23.55 -17.00
N SER A 42 -29.13 -22.43 -17.65
CA SER A 42 -29.64 -21.09 -17.29
C SER A 42 -31.11 -20.85 -17.70
N GLY A 43 -31.69 -21.70 -18.57
CA GLY A 43 -33.06 -21.53 -19.08
C GLY A 43 -34.19 -22.00 -18.16
N PHE A 44 -33.90 -22.68 -17.04
CA PHE A 44 -34.93 -23.41 -16.28
C PHE A 44 -34.97 -23.18 -14.76
N THR A 45 -34.71 -21.99 -14.21
CA THR A 45 -35.21 -21.61 -12.85
C THR A 45 -35.09 -20.12 -12.56
N ASN A 46 -36.20 -19.39 -12.48
CA ASN A 46 -36.26 -17.97 -12.05
C ASN A 46 -36.56 -17.79 -10.54
N SER A 47 -36.10 -18.68 -9.66
CA SER A 47 -36.44 -18.58 -8.22
C SER A 47 -35.41 -19.11 -7.22
N PHE A 48 -34.19 -19.44 -7.63
CA PHE A 48 -33.13 -19.89 -6.72
C PHE A 48 -31.81 -19.23 -7.13
N LYS A 49 -31.18 -18.47 -6.22
CA LYS A 49 -29.80 -17.98 -6.38
C LYS A 49 -28.87 -18.92 -5.62
N TYR A 50 -28.09 -19.71 -6.33
CA TYR A 50 -26.98 -20.47 -5.76
C TYR A 50 -25.74 -19.58 -5.67
N SER A 51 -24.95 -19.73 -4.62
CA SER A 51 -23.64 -19.08 -4.51
C SER A 51 -22.58 -20.13 -4.21
N LYS A 52 -21.64 -20.29 -5.14
CA LYS A 52 -20.41 -21.12 -5.08
C LYS A 52 -20.57 -22.61 -4.76
N ILE A 53 -19.95 -23.41 -5.62
CA ILE A 53 -19.67 -24.83 -5.40
C ILE A 53 -18.15 -24.94 -5.21
N PHE A 54 -17.71 -25.55 -4.11
CA PHE A 54 -16.29 -25.78 -3.86
C PHE A 54 -15.95 -27.26 -4.14
N PRO A 55 -14.97 -27.58 -4.99
CA PRO A 55 -14.43 -28.93 -5.11
C PRO A 55 -13.54 -29.27 -3.91
N HIS A 56 -13.65 -30.49 -3.41
CA HIS A 56 -12.75 -31.09 -2.42
C HIS A 56 -12.44 -32.54 -2.83
N SER A 57 -11.35 -33.12 -2.30
CA SER A 57 -10.87 -34.46 -2.66
C SER A 57 -11.84 -35.62 -2.37
N ASN A 58 -12.94 -35.38 -1.63
CA ASN A 58 -13.97 -36.38 -1.27
C ASN A 58 -15.43 -35.91 -1.54
N GLY A 59 -15.66 -34.87 -2.36
CA GLY A 59 -17.01 -34.39 -2.72
C GLY A 59 -17.12 -32.87 -2.95
N PHE A 60 -18.36 -32.37 -3.15
CA PHE A 60 -18.64 -30.94 -3.40
C PHE A 60 -19.59 -30.35 -2.35
N TYR A 61 -19.37 -29.08 -1.98
CA TYR A 61 -20.29 -28.31 -1.12
C TYR A 61 -21.17 -27.38 -1.95
N VAL A 62 -22.42 -27.15 -1.53
CA VAL A 62 -23.34 -26.18 -2.15
C VAL A 62 -23.90 -25.25 -1.09
N TYR A 63 -23.76 -23.93 -1.29
CA TYR A 63 -24.32 -22.90 -0.43
C TYR A 63 -25.52 -22.20 -1.11
N GLU A 64 -26.59 -21.95 -0.35
CA GLU A 64 -27.78 -21.22 -0.83
C GLU A 64 -27.95 -19.90 -0.06
N LEU A 65 -28.13 -18.78 -0.78
CA LEU A 65 -28.50 -17.49 -0.21
C LEU A 65 -30.02 -17.28 -0.36
N GLY A 66 -30.73 -17.21 0.76
CA GLY A 66 -32.18 -17.03 0.81
C GLY A 66 -32.65 -15.62 0.40
N SER A 67 -33.83 -15.57 -0.26
CA SER A 67 -34.49 -14.37 -0.77
C SER A 67 -35.12 -13.48 0.31
N ALA A 68 -35.20 -12.17 0.04
CA ALA A 68 -35.79 -11.15 0.91
C ALA A 68 -37.29 -11.37 1.18
N PHE A 69 -37.67 -11.43 2.46
CA PHE A 69 -39.01 -11.09 2.93
C PHE A 69 -38.93 -10.07 4.07
N SER A 70 -39.92 -9.19 4.09
CA SER A 70 -39.94 -7.88 4.72
C SER A 70 -40.10 -7.86 6.25
N ASN A 71 -39.59 -8.84 7.01
CA ASN A 71 -39.62 -8.82 8.48
C ASN A 71 -38.43 -9.59 9.11
N GLY A 72 -37.21 -9.20 8.76
CA GLY A 72 -36.05 -9.26 9.68
C GLY A 72 -35.46 -10.61 10.14
N TYR A 73 -35.94 -11.78 9.70
CA TYR A 73 -35.35 -13.07 10.11
C TYR A 73 -35.00 -13.95 8.90
N GLN A 74 -33.71 -14.28 8.73
CA GLN A 74 -33.23 -15.26 7.75
C GLN A 74 -32.84 -16.57 8.43
N ASN A 75 -33.31 -17.71 7.89
CA ASN A 75 -32.88 -19.04 8.31
C ASN A 75 -31.77 -19.55 7.38
N ARG A 76 -30.59 -19.88 7.90
CA ARG A 76 -29.48 -20.44 7.11
C ARG A 76 -29.25 -21.91 7.45
N TYR A 77 -29.04 -22.71 6.40
CA TYR A 77 -28.74 -24.14 6.51
C TYR A 77 -27.51 -24.50 5.70
N LEU A 78 -26.61 -25.28 6.27
CA LEU A 78 -25.49 -25.90 5.56
C LEU A 78 -25.84 -27.35 5.23
N TYR A 79 -25.57 -27.78 4.00
CA TYR A 79 -25.77 -29.15 3.54
C TYR A 79 -24.44 -29.72 3.00
N SER A 80 -24.16 -31.00 3.26
CA SER A 80 -23.05 -31.73 2.63
C SER A 80 -23.56 -33.01 1.97
N PHE A 81 -22.99 -33.34 0.81
CA PHE A 81 -23.31 -34.53 0.03
C PHE A 81 -22.04 -35.35 -0.24
N ASP A 82 -22.15 -36.68 -0.27
CA ASP A 82 -21.02 -37.55 -0.59
C ASP A 82 -20.72 -37.56 -2.09
N GLU A 83 -19.63 -38.22 -2.48
CA GLU A 83 -19.21 -38.41 -3.87
C GLU A 83 -20.26 -39.10 -4.77
N TYR A 84 -21.29 -39.73 -4.18
CA TYR A 84 -22.42 -40.36 -4.89
C TYR A 84 -23.69 -39.48 -4.92
N GLY A 85 -23.64 -38.28 -4.33
CA GLY A 85 -24.73 -37.31 -4.30
C GLY A 85 -25.78 -37.53 -3.21
N ASN A 86 -25.51 -38.37 -2.21
CA ASN A 86 -26.41 -38.56 -1.06
C ASN A 86 -26.18 -37.48 0.00
N LEU A 87 -27.25 -37.01 0.64
CA LEU A 87 -27.15 -36.02 1.71
C LEU A 87 -26.53 -36.66 2.97
N VAL A 88 -25.35 -36.20 3.37
CA VAL A 88 -24.60 -36.72 4.52
C VAL A 88 -24.74 -35.82 5.74
N PHE A 89 -24.95 -34.52 5.54
CA PHE A 89 -25.00 -33.55 6.65
C PHE A 89 -25.99 -32.41 6.38
N LYS A 90 -26.73 -32.00 7.41
CA LYS A 90 -27.56 -30.79 7.42
C LYS A 90 -27.48 -30.11 8.79
N LYS A 91 -27.05 -28.84 8.86
CA LYS A 91 -27.03 -28.06 10.11
C LYS A 91 -27.65 -26.68 9.95
N TYR A 92 -28.43 -26.28 10.95
CA TYR A 92 -29.00 -24.94 11.06
C TYR A 92 -28.00 -24.01 11.73
N ILE A 93 -27.82 -22.80 11.20
CA ILE A 93 -26.93 -21.78 11.76
C ILE A 93 -27.81 -20.61 12.18
N SER A 94 -27.89 -20.32 13.49
CA SER A 94 -28.72 -19.25 14.04
C SER A 94 -27.98 -17.91 14.13
N ASN A 95 -28.75 -16.82 14.07
CA ASN A 95 -28.28 -15.45 14.29
C ASN A 95 -28.09 -15.20 15.78
N ASN A 96 -26.86 -14.95 16.26
CA ASN A 96 -26.53 -14.02 17.36
C ASN A 96 -25.09 -14.24 17.83
N THR A 97 -24.15 -13.40 17.38
CA THR A 97 -22.87 -13.17 18.08
C THR A 97 -22.43 -11.72 17.90
N THR A 98 -22.80 -10.89 18.87
CA THR A 98 -22.14 -9.64 19.22
C THR A 98 -21.62 -9.81 20.64
N ASN A 99 -20.33 -9.53 20.88
CA ASN A 99 -19.58 -9.54 22.15
C ASN A 99 -18.61 -10.72 22.34
N VAL A 100 -17.33 -10.48 22.07
CA VAL A 100 -16.17 -11.14 22.71
C VAL A 100 -15.15 -10.04 23.02
N THR A 101 -14.57 -10.06 24.22
CA THR A 101 -13.55 -9.11 24.72
C THR A 101 -12.30 -9.88 25.15
N GLY A 102 -11.22 -9.79 24.37
CA GLY A 102 -9.84 -10.09 24.78
C GLY A 102 -8.97 -8.90 24.33
N ASN A 103 -7.95 -8.49 25.10
CA ASN A 103 -7.20 -7.23 24.88
C ASN A 103 -5.74 -7.33 25.40
N ASN A 104 -4.93 -8.27 24.91
CA ASN A 104 -3.50 -8.32 25.25
C ASN A 104 -2.64 -7.95 24.04
N ILE A 105 -1.60 -7.13 24.26
CA ILE A 105 -0.51 -6.90 23.29
C ILE A 105 0.66 -7.83 23.59
N SER A 106 1.06 -8.64 22.60
CA SER A 106 2.33 -9.37 22.59
C SER A 106 3.24 -8.91 21.45
N VAL A 107 4.55 -8.98 21.67
CA VAL A 107 5.59 -8.56 20.74
C VAL A 107 6.53 -9.74 20.52
N ALA A 108 6.73 -10.16 19.28
CA ALA A 108 7.72 -11.17 18.93
C ALA A 108 9.14 -10.55 18.82
N GLU A 109 10.19 -11.37 18.90
CA GLU A 109 11.60 -10.93 18.84
C GLU A 109 11.98 -10.17 17.55
N ASP A 110 11.12 -10.19 16.53
CA ASP A 110 11.25 -9.47 15.26
C ASP A 110 10.49 -8.12 15.22
N GLY A 111 9.86 -7.70 16.31
CA GLY A 111 9.16 -6.41 16.42
C GLY A 111 7.74 -6.39 15.84
N ALA A 112 7.12 -7.55 15.57
CA ALA A 112 5.70 -7.63 15.21
C ALA A 112 4.80 -7.44 16.45
N PHE A 113 3.73 -6.63 16.33
CA PHE A 113 2.75 -6.36 17.40
C PHE A 113 1.43 -7.10 17.13
N PHE A 114 0.86 -7.76 18.15
CA PHE A 114 -0.46 -8.38 18.07
C PHE A 114 -1.45 -7.67 19.02
N SER A 115 -2.71 -7.47 18.59
CA SER A 115 -3.83 -7.26 19.52
C SER A 115 -4.81 -8.43 19.36
N ALA A 116 -5.07 -9.17 20.44
CA ALA A 116 -5.95 -10.32 20.37
C ALA A 116 -7.42 -9.88 20.29
N THR A 117 -8.01 -9.83 19.09
CA THR A 117 -9.48 -9.80 18.94
C THR A 117 -9.93 -10.88 17.95
N THR A 118 -10.15 -12.11 18.43
CA THR A 118 -10.63 -13.19 17.55
C THR A 118 -12.15 -13.18 17.41
N LYS A 119 -12.60 -13.15 16.15
CA LYS A 119 -13.99 -13.41 15.74
C LYS A 119 -14.18 -14.92 15.58
N LEU A 120 -15.06 -15.49 16.40
CA LEU A 120 -15.49 -16.90 16.28
C LEU A 120 -16.13 -17.19 14.91
N ASN A 121 -15.55 -18.15 14.19
CA ASN A 121 -16.25 -19.09 13.30
C ASN A 121 -15.45 -20.40 13.28
N GLY A 122 -15.96 -21.43 13.95
CA GLY A 122 -15.25 -22.69 14.14
C GLY A 122 -15.10 -23.52 12.86
N ILE A 123 -13.97 -24.21 12.74
CA ILE A 123 -13.77 -25.53 12.12
C ILE A 123 -12.52 -26.16 12.78
N ASP A 124 -12.56 -27.48 13.00
CA ASP A 124 -11.41 -28.32 13.28
C ASP A 124 -10.65 -28.64 12.00
N PHE A 125 -9.35 -28.37 12.00
CA PHE A 125 -8.43 -28.85 10.97
C PHE A 125 -7.26 -29.56 11.62
N VAL A 126 -7.11 -30.83 11.26
CA VAL A 126 -5.89 -31.61 11.42
C VAL A 126 -5.10 -31.47 10.13
N ALA A 127 -3.81 -31.12 10.21
CA ALA A 127 -2.85 -31.34 9.14
C ALA A 127 -1.46 -31.70 9.70
N GLN A 128 -0.70 -32.44 8.88
CA GLN A 128 0.45 -33.26 9.23
C GLN A 128 1.66 -32.48 9.80
N ASN A 129 2.02 -32.79 11.05
CA ASN A 129 3.20 -32.39 11.87
C ASN A 129 3.11 -31.01 12.56
N GLY A 130 2.52 -30.77 13.75
CA GLY A 130 2.49 -31.47 15.06
C GLY A 130 2.82 -30.38 16.13
N ASP A 131 2.08 -30.10 17.21
CA ASP A 131 1.30 -30.94 18.11
C ASP A 131 -0.06 -30.32 18.52
N THR A 132 -1.09 -31.15 18.65
CA THR A 132 -2.42 -30.77 19.20
C THR A 132 -2.75 -31.76 20.29
N VAL A 133 -3.10 -31.29 21.48
CA VAL A 133 -3.55 -32.14 22.59
C VAL A 133 -5.03 -31.88 22.84
N GLU A 134 -5.86 -32.89 22.59
CA GLU A 134 -7.29 -32.85 22.85
C GLU A 134 -7.57 -33.43 24.24
N TYR A 135 -8.19 -32.66 25.13
CA TYR A 135 -8.53 -33.13 26.48
C TYR A 135 -9.97 -32.79 26.83
N LYS A 136 -10.86 -33.80 26.86
CA LYS A 136 -12.25 -33.70 27.37
C LYS A 136 -12.91 -32.34 27.11
N ASN A 137 -13.06 -31.99 25.83
CA ASN A 137 -13.69 -30.75 25.34
C ASN A 137 -12.85 -29.46 25.37
N LEU A 138 -11.54 -29.56 25.62
CA LEU A 138 -10.58 -28.47 25.49
C LEU A 138 -9.67 -28.75 24.29
N ILE A 139 -9.58 -27.79 23.37
CA ILE A 139 -8.67 -27.79 22.23
C ILE A 139 -7.58 -26.76 22.49
N LEU A 140 -6.33 -27.20 22.46
CA LEU A 140 -5.14 -26.34 22.52
C LEU A 140 -4.53 -26.25 21.12
N ARG A 141 -4.33 -25.04 20.60
CA ARG A 141 -3.75 -24.81 19.26
C ARG A 141 -2.48 -23.96 19.32
N LYS A 142 -1.48 -24.34 18.51
CA LYS A 142 -0.25 -23.59 18.23
C LYS A 142 -0.13 -23.42 16.71
N TYR A 143 0.10 -22.20 16.23
CA TYR A 143 0.17 -21.89 14.79
C TYR A 143 1.64 -21.86 14.30
N ASN A 144 1.85 -22.15 13.00
CA ASN A 144 3.12 -21.94 12.30
C ASN A 144 2.91 -21.36 10.88
N GLN A 145 4.01 -20.93 10.25
CA GLN A 145 4.10 -20.00 9.11
C GLN A 145 3.35 -20.35 7.80
N GLN A 146 2.58 -21.44 7.69
CA GLN A 146 1.91 -21.81 6.42
C GLN A 146 0.43 -22.21 6.56
N GLY A 147 -0.31 -21.60 7.51
CA GLY A 147 -1.76 -21.90 7.62
C GLY A 147 -2.62 -21.01 8.53
N ILE A 148 -2.44 -19.68 8.47
CA ILE A 148 -3.35 -18.60 8.94
C ILE A 148 -3.52 -18.39 10.46
N SER A 149 -2.51 -17.75 11.07
CA SER A 149 -2.49 -16.60 12.00
C SER A 149 -1.02 -16.44 12.43
N THR A 150 -0.43 -15.25 12.39
CA THR A 150 1.03 -15.04 12.48
C THR A 150 1.61 -15.02 13.89
N SER A 151 0.86 -15.40 14.94
CA SER A 151 1.40 -15.48 16.31
C SER A 151 1.90 -16.89 16.65
N ASN A 152 3.05 -16.95 17.34
CA ASN A 152 3.60 -18.19 17.94
C ASN A 152 2.90 -18.60 19.26
N GLU A 153 1.71 -18.04 19.53
CA GLU A 153 1.04 -18.17 20.84
C GLU A 153 0.05 -19.34 20.89
N TRP A 154 -0.20 -19.81 22.12
CA TRP A 154 -1.14 -20.88 22.41
C TRP A 154 -2.57 -20.34 22.59
N GLU A 155 -3.55 -20.91 21.90
CA GLU A 155 -4.97 -20.61 22.07
C GLU A 155 -5.71 -21.80 22.71
N PHE A 156 -6.60 -21.53 23.68
CA PHE A 156 -7.47 -22.52 24.30
C PHE A 156 -8.93 -22.33 23.85
N ILE A 157 -9.57 -23.39 23.36
CA ILE A 157 -10.99 -23.39 23.00
C ILE A 157 -11.71 -24.48 23.79
N TYR A 158 -12.68 -24.10 24.63
CA TYR A 158 -13.47 -25.03 25.46
C TYR A 158 -14.92 -25.17 24.94
N PHE A 159 -15.40 -26.41 24.79
CA PHE A 159 -16.74 -26.72 24.28
C PHE A 159 -17.52 -27.66 25.20
N ASP A 160 -18.27 -27.16 26.18
CA ASP A 160 -19.24 -28.04 26.87
C ASP A 160 -20.55 -28.18 26.07
N ASN A 161 -21.03 -29.42 25.94
CA ASN A 161 -22.13 -29.82 25.07
C ASN A 161 -23.53 -29.45 25.60
N GLN A 162 -23.67 -28.75 26.73
CA GLN A 162 -24.98 -28.45 27.31
C GLN A 162 -25.01 -27.13 28.13
N ASN A 163 -24.83 -25.97 27.50
CA ASN A 163 -25.22 -24.63 28.02
C ASN A 163 -24.15 -23.77 28.74
N TYR A 164 -22.85 -23.90 28.42
CA TYR A 164 -21.82 -22.95 28.88
C TYR A 164 -21.01 -22.38 27.71
N ILE A 165 -20.75 -21.06 27.74
CA ILE A 165 -19.78 -20.39 26.84
C ILE A 165 -18.59 -19.94 27.69
N GLY A 166 -17.39 -20.37 27.30
CA GLY A 166 -16.13 -19.90 27.88
C GLY A 166 -15.60 -18.67 27.12
N GLY A 167 -15.22 -17.62 27.84
CA GLY A 167 -14.41 -16.52 27.30
C GLY A 167 -13.02 -16.56 27.91
N GLU A 168 -11.99 -16.51 27.08
CA GLU A 168 -10.60 -16.45 27.53
C GLU A 168 -10.36 -15.15 28.33
N LEU A 169 -9.75 -15.27 29.51
CA LEU A 169 -9.31 -14.10 30.28
C LEU A 169 -7.83 -13.79 30.00
N PHE A 170 -6.97 -14.82 30.03
CA PHE A 170 -5.56 -14.73 29.62
C PHE A 170 -4.91 -16.13 29.48
N VAL A 171 -3.86 -16.21 28.67
CA VAL A 171 -2.96 -17.35 28.51
C VAL A 171 -1.50 -16.86 28.55
N LYS A 172 -0.62 -17.62 29.22
CA LYS A 172 0.80 -17.28 29.35
C LYS A 172 1.69 -18.52 29.25
N GLU A 173 2.69 -18.47 28.39
CA GLU A 173 3.80 -19.42 28.40
C GLU A 173 4.75 -19.07 29.55
N LEU A 174 5.18 -20.09 30.28
CA LEU A 174 6.07 -20.01 31.42
C LEU A 174 7.52 -20.21 30.97
N ASP A 175 8.49 -19.73 31.76
CA ASP A 175 9.91 -19.83 31.41
C ASP A 175 10.42 -21.27 31.20
N ASN A 176 9.72 -22.26 31.76
CA ASN A 176 10.01 -23.68 31.56
C ASN A 176 9.26 -24.31 30.37
N GLY A 177 8.58 -23.49 29.56
CA GLY A 177 7.79 -23.89 28.38
C GLY A 177 6.35 -24.34 28.70
N ASP A 178 5.96 -24.42 29.97
CA ASP A 178 4.60 -24.80 30.36
C ASP A 178 3.59 -23.69 30.04
N ILE A 179 2.30 -24.04 29.95
CA ILE A 179 1.25 -23.10 29.59
C ILE A 179 0.29 -22.94 30.77
N LEU A 180 0.02 -21.70 31.16
CA LEU A 180 -0.92 -21.37 32.23
C LEU A 180 -2.01 -20.45 31.70
N GLY A 181 -3.27 -20.85 31.86
CA GLY A 181 -4.42 -20.13 31.33
C GLY A 181 -5.55 -19.96 32.34
N ALA A 182 -6.30 -18.87 32.23
CA ALA A 182 -7.52 -18.64 33.01
C ALA A 182 -8.70 -18.30 32.09
N PHE A 183 -9.89 -18.82 32.43
CA PHE A 183 -11.08 -18.61 31.63
C PHE A 183 -12.34 -18.42 32.47
N SER A 184 -13.20 -17.53 31.97
CA SER A 184 -14.53 -17.30 32.52
C SER A 184 -15.53 -18.28 31.92
N ILE A 185 -16.23 -19.04 32.75
CA ILE A 185 -17.29 -19.95 32.34
C ILE A 185 -18.63 -19.27 32.61
N CYS A 186 -19.51 -19.16 31.61
CA CYS A 186 -20.80 -18.50 31.74
C CYS A 186 -21.98 -19.45 31.49
N ASP A 187 -22.93 -19.51 32.44
CA ASP A 187 -24.19 -20.24 32.29
C ASP A 187 -25.22 -19.41 31.51
N ILE A 188 -25.49 -19.80 30.27
CA ILE A 188 -26.42 -19.07 29.40
C ILE A 188 -27.90 -19.36 29.73
N THR A 189 -28.19 -20.30 30.63
CA THR A 189 -29.57 -20.63 31.00
C THR A 189 -30.20 -19.63 31.97
N LEU A 190 -29.39 -18.80 32.63
CA LEU A 190 -29.84 -17.90 33.69
C LEU A 190 -30.25 -16.52 33.19
N LEU A 191 -29.59 -15.93 32.17
CA LEU A 191 -29.97 -14.64 31.54
C LEU A 191 -29.41 -14.53 30.10
N PRO A 192 -30.25 -14.44 29.04
CA PRO A 192 -29.78 -14.45 27.64
C PRO A 192 -29.13 -13.14 27.14
N ASP A 193 -29.32 -12.01 27.83
CA ASP A 193 -28.86 -10.68 27.35
C ASP A 193 -27.70 -10.08 28.18
N SER A 194 -27.20 -10.78 29.20
CA SER A 194 -26.07 -10.29 30.02
C SER A 194 -25.27 -11.46 30.61
N CYS A 195 -24.30 -11.97 29.87
CA CYS A 195 -23.40 -13.01 30.34
C CYS A 195 -22.31 -12.39 31.23
N PHE A 196 -22.52 -12.43 32.55
CA PHE A 196 -21.48 -12.18 33.54
C PHE A 196 -20.92 -13.54 33.99
N ALA A 197 -19.60 -13.73 33.93
CA ALA A 197 -18.91 -14.99 34.26
C ALA A 197 -19.49 -15.66 35.52
N THR A 198 -19.82 -16.94 35.45
CA THR A 198 -20.38 -17.72 36.55
C THR A 198 -19.33 -18.38 37.44
N HIS A 199 -18.19 -18.76 36.88
CA HIS A 199 -17.01 -19.30 37.57
C HIS A 199 -15.75 -18.94 36.76
N THR A 200 -14.60 -18.79 37.42
CA THR A 200 -13.30 -18.69 36.73
C THR A 200 -12.51 -19.97 36.95
N ARG A 201 -11.92 -20.52 35.89
CA ARG A 201 -11.11 -21.73 35.96
C ARG A 201 -9.67 -21.43 35.57
N LEU A 202 -8.72 -21.90 36.37
CA LEU A 202 -7.28 -21.82 36.11
C LEU A 202 -6.79 -23.20 35.68
N ILE A 203 -6.01 -23.26 34.60
CA ILE A 203 -5.46 -24.50 34.04
C ILE A 203 -3.97 -24.34 33.78
N ARG A 204 -3.17 -25.35 34.17
CA ARG A 204 -1.78 -25.46 33.76
C ARG A 204 -1.57 -26.71 32.93
N LEU A 205 -0.87 -26.57 31.81
CA LEU A 205 -0.39 -27.65 30.97
C LEU A 205 1.13 -27.65 30.94
N THR A 206 1.74 -28.82 30.74
CA THR A 206 3.17 -28.91 30.42
C THR A 206 3.44 -28.33 29.03
N SER A 207 4.70 -28.05 28.70
CA SER A 207 5.10 -27.66 27.32
C SER A 207 4.60 -28.61 26.23
N ASP A 208 4.52 -29.91 26.53
CA ASP A 208 3.98 -30.93 25.64
C ASP A 208 2.45 -31.05 25.67
N GLY A 209 1.75 -30.11 26.30
CA GLY A 209 0.28 -30.03 26.39
C GLY A 209 -0.39 -30.96 27.42
N ASN A 210 0.36 -31.62 28.31
CA ASN A 210 -0.23 -32.49 29.34
C ASN A 210 -0.81 -31.70 30.52
N LEU A 211 -2.01 -32.05 30.99
CA LEU A 211 -2.64 -31.39 32.14
C LEU A 211 -1.81 -31.58 33.42
N VAL A 212 -1.35 -30.47 34.00
CA VAL A 212 -0.72 -30.42 35.34
C VAL A 212 -1.80 -30.26 36.41
N PHE A 213 -2.64 -29.23 36.30
CA PHE A 213 -3.77 -29.02 37.21
C PHE A 213 -4.90 -28.20 36.57
N ILE A 214 -6.09 -28.29 37.17
CA ILE A 214 -7.25 -27.48 36.83
C ILE A 214 -8.03 -27.15 38.10
N ASN A 215 -8.22 -25.86 38.38
CA ASN A 215 -8.87 -25.37 39.59
C ASN A 215 -10.01 -24.42 39.25
N ASP A 216 -11.15 -24.62 39.91
CA ASP A 216 -12.35 -23.80 39.76
C ASP A 216 -12.48 -22.82 40.94
N TYR A 217 -12.82 -21.56 40.62
CA TYR A 217 -13.02 -20.48 41.57
C TYR A 217 -14.39 -19.83 41.31
N GLU A 218 -15.30 -19.92 42.29
CA GLU A 218 -16.70 -19.50 42.13
C GLU A 218 -16.93 -17.99 42.40
N ASP A 219 -16.12 -17.42 43.29
CA ASP A 219 -16.33 -16.06 43.81
C ASP A 219 -15.36 -15.01 43.23
N PHE A 220 -14.35 -15.45 42.47
CA PHE A 220 -13.29 -14.59 41.95
C PHE A 220 -13.26 -14.52 40.42
N VAL A 221 -12.95 -13.33 39.93
CA VAL A 221 -12.56 -13.11 38.52
C VAL A 221 -11.08 -12.77 38.46
N PHE A 222 -10.31 -13.59 37.76
CA PHE A 222 -8.87 -13.36 37.58
C PHE A 222 -8.59 -12.27 36.56
N THR A 223 -7.57 -11.46 36.85
CA THR A 223 -7.20 -10.27 36.06
C THR A 223 -5.76 -10.28 35.58
N GLY A 224 -4.89 -11.09 36.19
CA GLY A 224 -3.50 -11.21 35.75
C GLY A 224 -2.72 -12.26 36.52
N ILE A 225 -1.55 -12.61 35.99
CA ILE A 225 -0.68 -13.66 36.54
C ILE A 225 0.81 -13.38 36.34
N VAL A 226 1.60 -13.67 37.37
CA VAL A 226 3.06 -13.56 37.36
C VAL A 226 3.70 -14.82 37.94
N GLY A 227 4.69 -15.38 37.22
CA GLY A 227 5.54 -16.46 37.73
C GLY A 227 6.65 -15.92 38.62
N LEU A 228 7.05 -16.72 39.62
CA LEU A 228 8.14 -16.42 40.55
C LEU A 228 9.30 -17.40 40.35
N ASP A 229 10.50 -17.01 40.81
CA ASP A 229 11.73 -17.78 40.60
C ASP A 229 11.74 -19.14 41.34
N ASP A 230 10.89 -19.29 42.36
CA ASP A 230 10.68 -20.55 43.10
C ASP A 230 9.67 -21.48 42.40
N GLY A 231 9.17 -21.10 41.23
CA GLY A 231 8.15 -21.81 40.46
C GLY A 231 6.72 -21.64 40.99
N SER A 232 6.51 -20.82 42.02
CA SER A 232 5.15 -20.41 42.42
C SER A 232 4.62 -19.30 41.52
N TYR A 233 3.32 -19.01 41.64
CA TYR A 233 2.63 -18.00 40.83
C TYR A 233 1.88 -17.04 41.72
N LEU A 234 1.81 -15.77 41.33
CA LEU A 234 0.91 -14.79 41.90
C LEU A 234 -0.22 -14.49 40.92
N VAL A 235 -1.46 -14.57 41.39
CA VAL A 235 -2.67 -14.34 40.60
C VAL A 235 -3.46 -13.20 41.23
N SER A 236 -3.75 -12.15 40.45
CA SER A 236 -4.62 -11.06 40.90
C SER A 236 -6.07 -11.35 40.52
N ALA A 237 -6.99 -11.02 41.43
CA ALA A 237 -8.42 -11.26 41.27
C ALA A 237 -9.26 -10.15 41.91
N TYR A 238 -10.55 -10.09 41.57
CA TYR A 238 -11.53 -9.26 42.30
C TYR A 238 -12.80 -10.05 42.65
N ASP A 239 -13.52 -9.61 43.69
CA ASP A 239 -14.79 -10.20 44.12
C ASP A 239 -15.93 -9.88 43.13
N ARG A 240 -16.65 -10.93 42.74
CA ARG A 240 -17.77 -10.90 41.81
C ARG A 240 -18.97 -10.07 42.26
N GLN A 241 -19.22 -9.87 43.56
CA GLN A 241 -20.51 -9.35 44.05
C GLN A 241 -20.78 -7.85 43.83
N SER A 242 -19.88 -7.10 43.20
CA SER A 242 -20.01 -5.64 43.08
C SER A 242 -19.89 -5.19 41.63
N THR A 243 -21.03 -4.91 41.01
CA THR A 243 -21.09 -4.49 39.60
C THR A 243 -20.35 -3.17 39.29
N LEU A 244 -19.79 -2.47 40.28
CA LEU A 244 -19.05 -1.21 40.12
C LEU A 244 -17.99 -0.93 41.22
N SER A 245 -17.54 -1.91 42.04
CA SER A 245 -16.53 -1.69 43.13
C SER A 245 -16.13 -2.96 43.92
N GLY A 246 -15.18 -3.79 43.44
CA GLY A 246 -14.72 -5.02 44.14
C GLY A 246 -13.42 -4.86 44.93
N SER A 247 -13.14 -5.74 45.89
CA SER A 247 -11.82 -5.76 46.56
C SER A 247 -10.76 -6.41 45.66
N LEU A 248 -9.55 -5.86 45.59
CA LEU A 248 -8.38 -6.53 44.97
C LEU A 248 -7.90 -7.67 45.87
N HIS A 249 -7.82 -8.87 45.30
CA HIS A 249 -7.29 -10.09 45.90
C HIS A 249 -6.02 -10.52 45.18
N LEU A 250 -5.03 -11.00 45.92
CA LEU A 250 -3.82 -11.62 45.38
C LEU A 250 -3.65 -13.00 45.99
N LEU A 251 -3.49 -14.02 45.14
CA LEU A 251 -3.29 -15.40 45.55
C LEU A 251 -1.89 -15.87 45.12
N LYS A 252 -1.13 -16.44 46.05
CA LYS A 252 0.09 -17.19 45.72
C LYS A 252 -0.25 -18.66 45.57
N LEU A 253 0.03 -19.23 44.41
CA LEU A 253 -0.20 -20.63 44.07
C LEU A 253 1.12 -21.36 43.93
N ASN A 254 1.22 -22.61 44.39
CA ASN A 254 2.38 -23.44 44.12
C ASN A 254 2.35 -23.99 42.68
N ASN A 255 3.39 -24.75 42.30
CA ASN A 255 3.49 -25.41 41.00
C ASN A 255 2.30 -26.34 40.66
N ASN A 256 1.59 -26.86 41.67
CA ASN A 256 0.45 -27.76 41.50
C ASN A 256 -0.90 -27.01 41.50
N GLY A 257 -0.89 -25.68 41.58
CA GLY A 257 -2.08 -24.85 41.64
C GLY A 257 -2.69 -24.71 43.04
N ASP A 258 -2.08 -25.28 44.08
CA ASP A 258 -2.58 -25.11 45.45
C ASP A 258 -2.27 -23.70 45.96
N THR A 259 -3.27 -23.05 46.55
CA THR A 259 -3.09 -21.74 47.20
C THR A 259 -2.19 -21.87 48.43
N LEU A 260 -1.02 -21.23 48.39
CA LEU A 260 -0.09 -21.11 49.50
C LEU A 260 -0.55 -20.03 50.49
N TRP A 261 -0.96 -18.87 49.98
CA TRP A 261 -1.56 -17.79 50.77
C TRP A 261 -2.40 -16.88 49.87
N SER A 262 -3.24 -16.05 50.49
CA SER A 262 -3.98 -14.97 49.82
C SER A 262 -3.92 -13.68 50.66
N VAL A 263 -3.87 -12.54 49.99
CA VAL A 263 -3.92 -11.20 50.59
C VAL A 263 -5.04 -10.39 49.95
N ASP A 264 -5.82 -9.72 50.80
CA ASP A 264 -6.92 -8.84 50.39
C ASP A 264 -6.52 -7.39 50.65
N TYR A 265 -6.52 -6.56 49.60
CA TYR A 265 -6.05 -5.19 49.72
C TYR A 265 -7.13 -4.21 50.18
N ASN A 266 -8.40 -4.62 50.38
CA ASN A 266 -9.53 -3.76 50.78
C ASN A 266 -9.64 -2.45 49.99
N GLU A 267 -9.14 -2.44 48.76
CA GLU A 267 -9.20 -1.30 47.85
C GLU A 267 -10.30 -1.56 46.83
N ASN A 268 -11.03 -0.51 46.45
CA ASN A 268 -11.98 -0.57 45.35
C ASN A 268 -11.20 -0.79 44.05
N ALA A 269 -11.00 -2.05 43.70
CA ALA A 269 -10.50 -2.56 42.44
C ALA A 269 -11.58 -2.40 41.39
N ASN A 270 -11.88 -1.16 41.04
CA ASN A 270 -12.46 -0.92 39.74
C ASN A 270 -11.39 -1.31 38.73
N PHE A 271 -11.57 -2.48 38.10
CA PHE A 271 -10.87 -2.90 36.89
C PHE A 271 -9.32 -2.85 36.99
N LEU A 272 -8.73 -3.86 37.63
CA LEU A 272 -7.29 -4.16 37.51
C LEU A 272 -6.97 -4.49 36.05
N SER A 273 -5.96 -3.85 35.47
CA SER A 273 -5.55 -4.07 34.09
C SER A 273 -4.17 -4.71 33.95
N SER A 274 -3.29 -4.63 34.95
CA SER A 274 -1.89 -5.10 34.81
C SER A 274 -1.21 -5.49 36.14
N ILE A 275 -0.44 -6.59 36.11
CA ILE A 275 0.42 -7.09 37.20
C ILE A 275 1.82 -7.42 36.63
N HIS A 276 2.89 -6.87 37.23
CA HIS A 276 4.26 -7.03 36.72
C HIS A 276 5.26 -7.36 37.83
N LYS A 277 6.16 -8.32 37.56
CA LYS A 277 7.36 -8.52 38.38
C LYS A 277 8.39 -7.45 38.01
N THR A 278 9.01 -6.88 39.02
CA THR A 278 10.14 -5.93 38.87
C THR A 278 11.47 -6.65 39.01
N SER A 279 12.53 -6.09 38.42
CA SER A 279 13.88 -6.67 38.49
C SER A 279 14.45 -6.73 39.92
N ASP A 280 13.90 -5.96 40.86
CA ASP A 280 14.25 -5.98 42.28
C ASP A 280 13.36 -6.92 43.13
N ASN A 281 12.69 -7.89 42.49
CA ASN A 281 11.88 -8.94 43.13
C ASN A 281 10.67 -8.43 43.93
N HIS A 282 10.02 -7.38 43.44
CA HIS A 282 8.71 -6.92 43.92
C HIS A 282 7.65 -7.07 42.83
N ILE A 283 6.40 -6.91 43.20
CA ILE A 283 5.26 -6.93 42.28
C ILE A 283 4.64 -5.54 42.20
N LEU A 284 4.39 -5.08 40.98
CA LEU A 284 3.61 -3.89 40.70
C LEU A 284 2.18 -4.28 40.34
N LEU A 285 1.23 -3.61 40.97
CA LEU A 285 -0.19 -3.76 40.75
C LEU A 285 -0.79 -2.41 40.37
N GLN A 286 -1.57 -2.38 39.29
CA GLN A 286 -2.40 -1.22 38.95
C GLN A 286 -3.82 -1.45 39.42
N SER A 287 -4.44 -0.41 39.97
CA SER A 287 -5.87 -0.29 40.27
C SER A 287 -6.37 1.08 39.80
N LEU A 288 -7.66 1.25 39.48
CA LEU A 288 -8.19 2.55 39.03
C LEU A 288 -7.94 3.64 40.09
N GLY A 289 -6.92 4.46 39.82
CA GLY A 289 -6.49 5.57 40.67
C GLY A 289 -5.29 5.29 41.56
N ARG A 290 -4.64 4.12 41.53
CA ARG A 290 -3.43 3.83 42.31
C ARG A 290 -2.49 2.87 41.62
N LEU A 291 -1.20 2.99 41.95
CA LEU A 291 -0.20 1.95 41.72
C LEU A 291 0.31 1.45 43.07
N LEU A 292 0.41 0.14 43.25
CA LEU A 292 0.96 -0.49 44.44
C LEU A 292 2.24 -1.23 44.06
N LYS A 293 3.27 -1.09 44.89
CA LYS A 293 4.42 -1.99 44.88
C LYS A 293 4.36 -2.84 46.15
N ILE A 294 4.40 -4.15 45.99
CA ILE A 294 4.29 -5.13 47.08
C ILE A 294 5.48 -6.08 47.01
N ASP A 295 5.81 -6.73 48.12
CA ASP A 295 6.80 -7.81 48.13
C ASP A 295 6.17 -9.18 47.77
N LEU A 296 7.00 -10.22 47.75
CA LEU A 296 6.60 -11.58 47.38
C LEU A 296 5.83 -12.33 48.47
N ASP A 297 5.63 -11.71 49.64
CA ASP A 297 4.79 -12.19 50.72
C ASP A 297 3.43 -11.46 50.75
N GLY A 298 3.26 -10.45 49.88
CA GLY A 298 2.05 -9.67 49.74
C GLY A 298 1.97 -8.48 50.69
N ASP A 299 3.08 -8.08 51.31
CA ASP A 299 3.12 -6.86 52.10
C ASP A 299 3.34 -5.64 51.19
N THR A 300 2.63 -4.55 51.48
CA THR A 300 2.75 -3.31 50.69
C THR A 300 4.05 -2.58 51.00
N VAL A 301 4.88 -2.37 49.98
CA VAL A 301 6.11 -1.56 50.08
C VAL A 301 5.77 -0.09 49.99
N PHE A 302 5.02 0.32 48.96
CA PHE A 302 4.46 1.67 48.85
C PHE A 302 3.23 1.74 47.94
N THR A 303 2.53 2.86 48.01
CA THR A 303 1.38 3.19 47.17
C THR A 303 1.53 4.57 46.56
N ILE A 304 1.27 4.71 45.26
CA ILE A 304 1.21 6.00 44.55
C ILE A 304 -0.27 6.42 44.44
N GLY A 305 -0.56 7.63 44.90
CA GLY A 305 -1.90 8.11 45.25
C GLY A 305 -2.83 8.59 44.11
N PRO A 306 -4.06 9.02 44.46
CA PRO A 306 -5.23 9.14 43.56
C PRO A 306 -5.29 10.38 42.66
N GLY A 307 -4.15 11.00 42.37
CA GLY A 307 -4.08 12.22 41.56
C GLY A 307 -4.29 12.01 40.05
N ALA A 308 -4.14 10.78 39.57
CA ALA A 308 -4.31 10.40 38.18
C ALA A 308 -5.00 9.04 38.08
N SER A 309 -5.87 8.85 37.08
CA SER A 309 -6.48 7.55 36.81
C SER A 309 -5.50 6.70 36.00
N TYR A 310 -4.71 5.89 36.70
CA TYR A 310 -3.79 4.93 36.06
C TYR A 310 -4.58 3.86 35.32
N GLN A 311 -4.23 3.66 34.06
CA GLN A 311 -4.88 2.72 33.14
C GLN A 311 -4.05 1.44 32.94
N ASN A 312 -2.74 1.51 33.13
CA ASN A 312 -1.81 0.39 33.03
C ASN A 312 -0.46 0.72 33.72
N VAL A 313 0.35 -0.29 34.06
CA VAL A 313 1.72 -0.13 34.57
C VAL A 313 2.64 -1.20 34.01
N GLN A 314 3.86 -0.83 33.63
CA GLN A 314 4.90 -1.77 33.22
C GLN A 314 6.21 -1.53 33.97
N ALA A 315 6.81 -2.62 34.48
CA ALA A 315 8.15 -2.61 35.04
C ALA A 315 9.20 -2.45 33.94
N ILE A 316 10.27 -1.71 34.24
CA ILE A 316 11.46 -1.56 33.40
C ILE A 316 12.71 -1.90 34.22
N GLU A 317 13.90 -1.72 33.64
CA GLU A 317 15.17 -2.07 34.30
C GLU A 317 15.40 -1.30 35.62
N ASN A 318 16.25 -1.88 36.49
CA ASN A 318 16.69 -1.29 37.75
C ASN A 318 15.55 -0.97 38.74
N GLY A 319 14.45 -1.73 38.69
CA GLY A 319 13.29 -1.59 39.57
C GLY A 319 12.41 -0.36 39.28
N GLN A 320 12.73 0.41 38.23
CA GLN A 320 11.91 1.52 37.75
C GLN A 320 10.65 0.99 37.06
N PHE A 321 9.65 1.86 36.87
CA PHE A 321 8.41 1.51 36.19
C PHE A 321 7.72 2.71 35.58
N VAL A 322 6.82 2.45 34.65
CA VAL A 322 6.07 3.48 33.93
C VAL A 322 4.59 3.21 34.08
N GLY A 323 3.85 4.22 34.53
CA GLY A 323 2.40 4.23 34.61
C GLY A 323 1.78 5.01 33.46
N LEU A 324 0.77 4.43 32.82
CA LEU A 324 -0.09 5.13 31.87
C LEU A 324 -1.22 5.82 32.64
N THR A 325 -1.32 7.14 32.52
CA THR A 325 -2.33 7.96 33.18
C THR A 325 -3.41 8.44 32.21
N SER A 326 -4.60 8.64 32.74
CA SER A 326 -5.67 9.40 32.10
C SER A 326 -6.14 10.51 33.05
N THR A 327 -6.27 11.74 32.55
CA THR A 327 -6.69 12.92 33.31
C THR A 327 -7.84 13.64 32.59
N GLY A 328 -8.97 13.85 33.27
CA GLY A 328 -10.14 14.47 32.62
C GLY A 328 -11.42 14.49 33.47
N HIS A 329 -12.30 15.45 33.20
CA HIS A 329 -13.66 15.54 33.75
C HIS A 329 -14.66 15.65 32.59
N GLY A 330 -15.59 14.69 32.47
CA GLY A 330 -16.61 14.70 31.42
C GLY A 330 -16.12 14.08 30.10
N ASN A 331 -16.48 14.68 28.96
CA ASN A 331 -16.19 14.14 27.61
C ASN A 331 -14.79 14.52 27.07
N GLN A 332 -13.83 14.83 27.94
CA GLN A 332 -12.46 15.18 27.57
C GLN A 332 -11.49 14.43 28.49
N PHE A 333 -10.81 13.41 27.95
CA PHE A 333 -9.78 12.63 28.64
C PHE A 333 -8.43 12.87 27.97
N ARG A 334 -7.39 13.14 28.77
CA ARG A 334 -6.00 13.28 28.32
C ARG A 334 -5.18 12.09 28.77
N LEU A 335 -4.47 11.43 27.85
CA LEU A 335 -3.51 10.40 28.20
C LEU A 335 -2.15 11.01 28.54
N GLY A 336 -1.43 10.36 29.44
CA GLY A 336 -0.07 10.71 29.80
C GLY A 336 0.74 9.50 30.25
N LEU A 337 2.06 9.63 30.26
CA LEU A 337 2.99 8.65 30.79
C LEU A 337 3.73 9.25 31.97
N GLN A 338 3.86 8.48 33.06
CA GLN A 338 4.62 8.87 34.24
C GLN A 338 5.63 7.79 34.57
N LYS A 339 6.92 8.15 34.59
CA LYS A 339 8.04 7.25 34.90
C LYS A 339 8.44 7.43 36.36
N PHE A 340 8.60 6.33 37.07
CA PHE A 340 8.96 6.29 38.50
C PHE A 340 10.25 5.53 38.72
N ASP A 341 11.00 5.93 39.76
CA ASP A 341 12.13 5.16 40.26
C ASP A 341 11.68 3.96 41.11
N ALA A 342 12.64 3.13 41.55
CA ALA A 342 12.37 1.93 42.33
C ALA A 342 11.71 2.19 43.70
N ASN A 343 11.77 3.42 44.22
CA ASN A 343 11.15 3.84 45.47
C ASN A 343 9.79 4.53 45.26
N GLY A 344 9.32 4.61 44.02
CA GLY A 344 8.04 5.24 43.67
C GLY A 344 8.11 6.76 43.55
N GLN A 345 9.30 7.36 43.44
CA GLN A 345 9.45 8.78 43.15
C GLN A 345 9.30 9.04 41.66
N LEU A 346 8.46 10.00 41.27
CA LEU A 346 8.31 10.43 39.89
C LEU A 346 9.64 11.00 39.37
N ILE A 347 10.14 10.45 38.27
CA ILE A 347 11.38 10.86 37.62
C ILE A 347 11.15 11.53 36.26
N ASP A 348 10.05 11.22 35.57
CA ASP A 348 9.69 11.87 34.31
C ASP A 348 8.18 11.82 34.05
N GLU A 349 7.65 12.76 33.28
CA GLU A 349 6.24 12.83 32.90
C GLU A 349 6.04 13.43 31.51
N LEU A 350 5.22 12.74 30.70
CA LEU A 350 4.78 13.19 29.37
C LEU A 350 3.25 13.31 29.34
N THR A 351 2.72 14.47 28.95
CA THR A 351 1.27 14.69 28.75
C THR A 351 0.98 14.94 27.28
N LEU A 352 -0.02 14.26 26.72
CA LEU A 352 -0.38 14.42 25.31
C LEU A 352 -1.15 15.73 25.03
N PRO A 353 -0.81 16.48 23.96
CA PRO A 353 -1.52 17.70 23.57
C PRO A 353 -2.94 17.41 23.02
N ASN A 354 -3.85 18.38 23.17
CA ASN A 354 -5.27 18.26 22.80
C ASN A 354 -5.52 18.21 21.27
N ASP A 355 -4.61 18.74 20.46
CA ASP A 355 -4.90 19.13 19.06
C ASP A 355 -4.24 18.20 18.00
N SER A 356 -3.50 17.17 18.43
CA SER A 356 -2.70 16.29 17.54
C SER A 356 -3.42 15.00 17.08
N LEU A 357 -4.75 14.94 17.20
CA LEU A 357 -5.60 13.84 16.70
C LEU A 357 -6.62 14.33 15.66
N SER A 358 -6.20 15.23 14.77
CA SER A 358 -6.99 15.66 13.62
C SER A 358 -7.01 14.59 12.51
N GLY A 359 -7.90 13.61 12.70
CA GLY A 359 -8.36 12.66 11.68
C GLY A 359 -9.85 12.37 11.87
N PRO A 360 -10.47 11.40 11.17
CA PRO A 360 -11.91 11.08 11.27
C PRO A 360 -12.36 10.58 12.68
N LEU A 361 -11.46 10.64 13.66
CA LEU A 361 -11.66 10.35 15.07
C LEU A 361 -11.68 11.61 15.95
N GLY A 362 -11.74 12.83 15.40
CA GLY A 362 -11.86 14.08 16.17
C GLY A 362 -13.06 14.16 17.13
N ASP A 363 -14.03 13.25 16.97
CA ASP A 363 -15.20 13.08 17.85
C ASP A 363 -15.04 11.92 18.88
N ALA A 364 -13.86 11.29 18.93
CA ALA A 364 -13.59 10.10 19.74
C ALA A 364 -13.21 10.41 21.20
N GLN A 365 -13.11 11.68 21.60
CA GLN A 365 -12.78 12.09 22.98
C GLN A 365 -13.81 11.62 24.05
N SER A 366 -14.93 11.02 23.65
CA SER A 366 -15.93 10.48 24.57
C SER A 366 -15.98 8.94 24.53
N ARG A 367 -15.52 8.31 25.63
CA ARG A 367 -15.71 6.88 26.01
C ARG A 367 -14.64 5.87 25.56
N PHE A 368 -13.39 6.13 25.93
CA PHE A 368 -12.35 5.09 26.01
C PHE A 368 -12.29 4.56 27.45
N PHE A 369 -12.39 3.23 27.64
CA PHE A 369 -12.46 2.61 28.97
C PHE A 369 -11.30 1.68 29.31
N ARG A 370 -10.38 1.37 28.38
CA ARG A 370 -9.21 0.52 28.62
C ARG A 370 -8.06 0.85 27.67
N HIS A 371 -6.85 0.93 28.21
CA HIS A 371 -5.60 1.13 27.48
C HIS A 371 -4.56 0.10 27.92
N ASP A 372 -3.86 -0.51 26.97
CA ASP A 372 -2.70 -1.36 27.26
C ASP A 372 -1.40 -0.56 27.08
N LEU A 373 -0.33 -0.95 27.78
CA LEU A 373 0.99 -0.31 27.70
C LEU A 373 2.05 -1.39 27.47
N LYS A 374 2.82 -1.25 26.40
CA LYS A 374 4.00 -2.08 26.15
C LYS A 374 5.24 -1.25 25.84
N ILE A 375 6.33 -1.52 26.53
CA ILE A 375 7.64 -0.92 26.34
C ILE A 375 8.53 -1.95 25.66
N THR A 376 9.14 -1.56 24.54
CA THR A 376 10.11 -2.37 23.78
C THR A 376 11.53 -2.13 24.26
N ASP A 377 12.44 -3.06 23.95
CA ASP A 377 13.84 -3.02 24.40
C ASP A 377 14.62 -1.81 23.87
N ASP A 378 14.15 -1.21 22.77
CA ASP A 378 14.69 0.04 22.21
C ASP A 378 14.13 1.31 22.86
N GLY A 379 13.33 1.18 23.92
CA GLY A 379 12.83 2.28 24.75
C GLY A 379 11.56 2.97 24.23
N ARG A 380 10.89 2.43 23.20
CA ARG A 380 9.60 2.95 22.70
C ARG A 380 8.41 2.44 23.53
N TYR A 381 7.39 3.27 23.65
CA TYR A 381 6.13 3.02 24.38
C TYR A 381 4.99 2.81 23.39
N TYR A 382 4.27 1.70 23.51
CA TYR A 382 3.11 1.37 22.68
C TYR A 382 1.86 1.40 23.53
N ILE A 383 0.83 2.10 23.05
CA ILE A 383 -0.45 2.25 23.75
C ILE A 383 -1.60 1.90 22.84
N SER A 384 -2.47 0.99 23.28
CA SER A 384 -3.75 0.74 22.61
C SER A 384 -4.88 1.59 23.19
N ALA A 385 -5.86 1.97 22.37
CA ALA A 385 -7.07 2.66 22.82
C ALA A 385 -8.34 2.06 22.19
N PHE A 386 -9.32 1.72 23.04
CA PHE A 386 -10.60 1.12 22.62
C PHE A 386 -11.80 2.09 22.58
N ARG A 387 -12.41 2.33 21.40
CA ARG A 387 -13.59 3.20 21.25
C ARG A 387 -14.88 2.44 21.57
N GLN A 388 -15.62 2.84 22.59
CA GLN A 388 -16.92 2.24 22.89
C GLN A 388 -18.06 2.95 22.14
N ASN A 389 -18.37 2.50 20.92
CA ASN A 389 -19.68 2.74 20.29
C ASN A 389 -20.29 1.40 19.87
N ASN A 390 -21.61 1.25 19.99
CA ASN A 390 -22.39 0.03 19.70
C ASN A 390 -22.43 -0.37 18.20
N SER A 391 -21.36 -0.10 17.45
CA SER A 391 -21.22 -0.41 16.04
C SER A 391 -19.74 -0.62 15.72
N SER A 392 -19.44 -1.76 15.10
CA SER A 392 -18.15 -2.20 14.54
C SER A 392 -17.31 -1.10 13.89
N GLY A 393 -16.43 -0.45 14.66
CA GLY A 393 -15.41 0.49 14.18
C GLY A 393 -14.01 0.06 14.62
N PRO A 394 -12.94 0.54 13.94
CA PRO A 394 -11.57 0.08 14.16
C PRO A 394 -10.99 0.51 15.52
N GLN A 395 -10.06 -0.31 16.04
CA GLN A 395 -9.25 -0.04 17.24
C GLN A 395 -7.95 0.66 16.82
N GLY A 396 -7.44 1.62 17.59
CA GLY A 396 -6.20 2.35 17.26
C GLY A 396 -5.02 1.94 18.14
N LEU A 397 -3.84 1.79 17.53
CA LEU A 397 -2.55 1.58 18.19
C LEU A 397 -1.68 2.84 18.06
N PHE A 398 -1.12 3.32 19.16
CA PHE A 398 -0.24 4.49 19.21
C PHE A 398 1.16 4.08 19.63
N VAL A 399 2.18 4.74 19.05
CA VAL A 399 3.59 4.56 19.39
C VAL A 399 4.14 5.89 19.87
N MET A 400 4.92 5.87 20.95
CA MET A 400 5.43 7.07 21.60
C MET A 400 6.87 6.85 22.07
N SER A 401 7.66 7.91 22.00
CA SER A 401 8.94 8.05 22.67
C SER A 401 8.83 9.19 23.69
N MET A 402 9.64 9.18 24.76
CA MET A 402 9.72 10.36 25.64
C MET A 402 10.37 11.58 24.95
N ASP A 403 10.96 11.40 23.76
CA ASP A 403 11.47 12.47 22.90
C ASP A 403 10.41 13.04 21.92
N GLY A 404 9.18 12.52 21.92
CA GLY A 404 8.10 13.00 21.05
C GLY A 404 7.19 11.90 20.50
N MET A 405 5.99 12.30 20.08
CA MET A 405 4.96 11.42 19.52
C MET A 405 5.20 11.25 18.02
N GLN A 406 5.31 10.01 17.54
CA GLN A 406 5.35 9.69 16.12
C GLN A 406 4.24 8.68 15.85
N THR A 407 3.29 9.03 14.99
CA THR A 407 2.26 8.08 14.54
C THR A 407 2.95 7.00 13.72
N CYS A 408 3.09 5.78 14.26
CA CYS A 408 3.41 4.64 13.41
C CYS A 408 2.17 4.28 12.56
N PRO A 409 2.36 3.90 11.29
CA PRO A 409 1.29 3.37 10.46
C PRO A 409 0.76 2.08 11.11
N GLU A 410 -0.55 1.87 11.04
CA GLU A 410 -1.18 0.65 11.54
C GLU A 410 -0.56 -0.61 10.90
N PRO A 411 -0.51 -1.76 11.60
CA PRO A 411 -0.34 -3.05 10.95
C PRO A 411 -1.66 -3.36 10.23
N ILE A 412 -1.79 -2.82 9.02
CA ILE A 412 -2.92 -3.06 8.15
C ILE A 412 -2.81 -4.52 7.68
N SER A 413 -3.85 -5.31 7.93
CA SER A 413 -3.99 -6.68 7.42
C SER A 413 -3.65 -6.72 5.92
N GLU A 414 -2.87 -7.70 5.48
CA GLU A 414 -2.42 -7.91 4.09
C GLU A 414 -3.55 -7.94 3.03
N GLU A 415 -4.83 -7.88 3.41
CA GLU A 415 -5.97 -7.75 2.49
C GLU A 415 -6.33 -6.30 2.09
N GLU A 416 -5.82 -5.25 2.78
CA GLU A 416 -6.19 -3.84 2.49
C GLU A 416 -5.17 -3.06 1.64
N ASN A 417 -3.99 -3.63 1.35
CA ASN A 417 -2.92 -2.92 0.64
C ASN A 417 -2.90 -3.10 -0.88
N ILE A 418 -3.92 -3.74 -1.45
CA ILE A 418 -4.10 -3.67 -2.90
C ILE A 418 -4.96 -2.43 -3.19
N GLY A 419 -4.30 -1.27 -3.33
CA GLY A 419 -4.94 -0.09 -3.91
C GLY A 419 -4.63 1.28 -3.32
N LYS A 420 -3.63 1.47 -2.44
CA LYS A 420 -3.12 2.81 -2.14
C LYS A 420 -1.75 3.01 -2.81
N PRO A 421 -1.63 3.89 -3.80
CA PRO A 421 -0.35 4.13 -4.48
C PRO A 421 0.67 4.75 -3.52
N ASN A 422 1.95 4.47 -3.74
CA ASN A 422 3.00 5.25 -3.12
C ASN A 422 3.04 6.66 -3.73
N CYS A 423 3.01 7.66 -2.85
CA CYS A 423 3.10 9.06 -3.21
C CYS A 423 4.32 9.71 -2.56
N MET A 424 4.97 10.63 -3.27
CA MET A 424 6.09 11.42 -2.76
C MET A 424 5.92 12.90 -3.12
N PHE A 425 6.40 13.79 -2.26
CA PHE A 425 6.41 15.23 -2.54
C PHE A 425 7.71 15.64 -3.22
N LEU A 426 7.58 16.25 -4.39
CA LEU A 426 8.60 17.09 -4.98
C LEU A 426 8.57 18.44 -4.26
N ASP A 427 9.71 18.88 -3.74
CA ASP A 427 9.82 20.06 -2.85
C ASP A 427 11.09 20.83 -3.20
N ALA A 428 10.94 21.71 -4.18
CA ALA A 428 12.01 22.58 -4.67
C ALA A 428 11.44 23.93 -5.09
N GLY A 429 12.21 24.98 -4.83
CA GLY A 429 11.77 26.36 -5.06
C GLY A 429 10.69 26.80 -4.07
N ASN A 430 9.63 27.42 -4.59
CA ASN A 430 8.44 27.82 -3.82
C ASN A 430 7.25 26.86 -4.00
N VAL A 431 7.51 25.65 -4.49
CA VAL A 431 6.45 24.68 -4.79
C VAL A 431 6.73 23.37 -4.08
N LYS A 432 5.68 22.85 -3.43
CA LYS A 432 5.65 21.50 -2.89
C LYS A 432 4.47 20.76 -3.50
N ALA A 433 4.73 19.70 -4.27
CA ALA A 433 3.67 18.97 -4.93
C ALA A 433 3.81 17.45 -4.88
N SER A 434 2.70 16.76 -4.64
CA SER A 434 2.63 15.31 -4.53
C SER A 434 2.55 14.62 -5.89
N LEU A 435 3.17 13.45 -6.00
CA LEU A 435 3.19 12.61 -7.19
C LEU A 435 2.97 11.17 -6.76
N CYS A 436 2.00 10.48 -7.36
CA CYS A 436 1.65 9.11 -7.02
C CYS A 436 1.84 8.16 -8.21
N THR A 437 2.30 6.95 -7.91
CA THR A 437 2.66 5.88 -8.86
C THR A 437 1.49 5.29 -9.64
N ASP A 438 0.25 5.65 -9.31
CA ASP A 438 -0.96 5.27 -10.05
C ASP A 438 -1.45 6.38 -11.02
N GLY A 439 -0.56 7.32 -11.33
CA GLY A 439 -0.82 8.43 -12.26
C GLY A 439 -1.56 9.63 -11.67
N LEU A 440 -1.90 9.59 -10.38
CA LEU A 440 -2.47 10.74 -9.67
C LEU A 440 -1.38 11.78 -9.40
N LEU A 441 -1.58 13.00 -9.88
CA LEU A 441 -0.71 14.13 -9.60
C LEU A 441 -1.41 15.08 -8.63
N PHE A 442 -0.63 15.68 -7.75
CA PHE A 442 -1.03 16.78 -6.89
C PHE A 442 -2.23 16.46 -5.98
N SER A 443 -2.39 15.22 -5.52
CA SER A 443 -3.36 14.84 -4.48
C SER A 443 -2.90 13.64 -3.66
N PRO A 444 -2.31 13.84 -2.47
CA PRO A 444 -1.97 12.76 -1.57
C PRO A 444 -3.21 12.45 -0.73
N ILE A 445 -3.75 11.24 -0.83
CA ILE A 445 -4.74 10.73 0.14
C ILE A 445 -6.02 11.62 0.25
N TYR A 446 -6.60 12.00 -0.90
CA TYR A 446 -7.85 12.77 -1.00
C TYR A 446 -7.78 14.25 -0.56
N ASP A 447 -6.59 14.77 -0.30
CA ASP A 447 -6.37 16.20 -0.03
C ASP A 447 -5.72 16.89 -1.24
N GLY A 448 -5.75 18.23 -1.22
CA GLY A 448 -5.01 19.04 -2.18
C GLY A 448 -3.51 18.81 -2.06
N GLY A 449 -2.80 18.81 -3.18
CA GLY A 449 -1.44 18.32 -3.23
C GLY A 449 -0.47 19.16 -4.02
N TYR A 450 -0.83 20.38 -4.38
CA TYR A 450 0.08 21.40 -4.93
C TYR A 450 0.06 22.63 -4.03
N PHE A 451 1.11 22.83 -3.24
CA PHE A 451 1.23 23.91 -2.29
C PHE A 451 2.22 24.95 -2.78
N THR A 452 1.78 26.19 -2.74
CA THR A 452 2.57 27.34 -3.11
C THR A 452 2.06 28.53 -2.27
N PRO A 453 2.92 29.25 -1.52
CA PRO A 453 4.30 28.91 -1.18
C PRO A 453 4.48 27.47 -0.67
N SER A 454 5.67 26.89 -0.76
CA SER A 454 5.88 25.45 -0.48
C SER A 454 5.55 25.04 0.96
N ASP A 455 5.57 25.99 1.89
CA ASP A 455 5.17 25.85 3.30
C ASP A 455 3.69 26.18 3.57
N SER A 456 2.94 26.54 2.53
CA SER A 456 1.50 26.83 2.61
C SER A 456 0.70 25.58 2.96
N ILE A 457 -0.40 25.79 3.70
CA ILE A 457 -1.46 24.80 3.89
C ILE A 457 -2.60 24.97 2.86
N THR A 458 -2.52 26.03 2.05
CA THR A 458 -3.45 26.36 0.98
C THR A 458 -2.89 25.85 -0.34
N SER A 459 -3.71 25.13 -1.10
CA SER A 459 -3.35 24.56 -2.39
C SER A 459 -3.84 25.45 -3.54
N THR A 460 -3.22 25.38 -4.72
CA THR A 460 -3.76 25.92 -5.99
C THR A 460 -4.31 24.82 -6.92
N ILE A 461 -3.94 23.57 -6.69
CA ILE A 461 -4.41 22.41 -7.47
C ILE A 461 -4.79 21.30 -6.49
N PHE A 462 -6.07 20.98 -6.44
CA PHE A 462 -6.56 19.86 -5.64
C PHE A 462 -6.13 18.52 -6.20
N THR A 463 -6.17 18.37 -7.52
CA THR A 463 -5.63 17.20 -8.22
C THR A 463 -5.38 17.48 -9.70
N SER A 464 -4.44 16.75 -10.29
CA SER A 464 -4.22 16.66 -11.72
C SER A 464 -4.09 15.19 -12.15
N ASN A 465 -4.59 14.86 -13.34
CA ASN A 465 -4.49 13.53 -13.94
C ASN A 465 -4.31 13.64 -15.45
N PHE A 466 -4.03 12.53 -16.13
CA PHE A 466 -3.94 12.48 -17.57
C PHE A 466 -4.85 11.41 -18.16
N TRP A 467 -5.43 11.71 -19.33
CA TRP A 467 -6.25 10.80 -20.11
C TRP A 467 -5.61 10.61 -21.48
N MET A 468 -5.86 9.46 -22.08
CA MET A 468 -5.44 9.16 -23.45
C MET A 468 -6.52 8.38 -24.18
N GLY A 469 -6.63 8.58 -25.48
CA GLY A 469 -7.53 7.78 -26.29
C GLY A 469 -7.23 7.90 -27.78
N GLY A 470 -7.53 6.84 -28.53
CA GLY A 470 -7.30 6.77 -29.97
C GLY A 470 -8.09 5.64 -30.60
N VAL A 471 -8.09 5.61 -31.93
CA VAL A 471 -8.83 4.65 -32.74
C VAL A 471 -7.85 3.66 -33.36
N ASP A 472 -8.12 2.36 -33.22
CA ASP A 472 -7.32 1.32 -33.88
C ASP A 472 -7.47 1.44 -35.40
N ALA A 473 -6.37 1.70 -36.10
CA ALA A 473 -6.33 1.89 -37.54
C ALA A 473 -6.87 0.71 -38.35
N ASN A 474 -6.87 -0.51 -37.79
CA ASN A 474 -7.31 -1.73 -38.47
C ASN A 474 -8.77 -2.09 -38.21
N THR A 475 -9.26 -1.83 -37.00
CA THR A 475 -10.59 -2.29 -36.55
C THR A 475 -11.60 -1.17 -36.35
N ASP A 476 -11.16 0.09 -36.38
CA ASP A 476 -11.96 1.28 -36.08
C ASP A 476 -12.53 1.28 -34.64
N SER A 477 -11.91 0.51 -33.73
CA SER A 477 -12.32 0.45 -32.32
C SER A 477 -11.69 1.59 -31.52
N LEU A 478 -12.53 2.28 -30.74
CA LEU A 478 -12.09 3.31 -29.80
C LEU A 478 -11.51 2.67 -28.52
N HIS A 479 -10.30 3.10 -28.17
CA HIS A 479 -9.60 2.77 -26.94
C HIS A 479 -9.34 4.03 -26.11
N VAL A 480 -9.60 3.98 -24.81
CA VAL A 480 -9.46 5.11 -23.89
C VAL A 480 -8.95 4.63 -22.54
N SER A 481 -8.04 5.39 -21.96
CA SER A 481 -7.63 5.26 -20.57
C SER A 481 -7.64 6.59 -19.85
N GLN A 482 -8.13 6.56 -18.62
CA GLN A 482 -8.47 7.76 -17.88
C GLN A 482 -8.35 7.53 -16.38
N LYS A 483 -8.19 8.64 -15.67
CA LYS A 483 -8.36 8.74 -14.23
C LYS A 483 -8.82 10.16 -13.90
N VAL A 484 -9.87 10.27 -13.10
CA VAL A 484 -10.37 11.58 -12.63
C VAL A 484 -9.94 11.85 -11.20
N TYR A 485 -10.10 10.86 -10.32
CA TYR A 485 -9.73 10.89 -8.90
C TYR A 485 -9.20 9.51 -8.47
N ASN A 486 -8.77 9.40 -7.20
CA ASN A 486 -8.20 8.18 -6.61
C ASN A 486 -9.13 6.94 -6.70
N ILE A 487 -10.44 7.11 -6.78
CA ILE A 487 -11.40 6.00 -6.77
C ILE A 487 -11.69 5.36 -8.15
N ASN A 488 -11.27 5.97 -9.27
CA ASN A 488 -11.78 5.62 -10.62
C ASN A 488 -10.70 5.66 -11.73
N GLY A 489 -9.58 4.97 -11.55
CA GLY A 489 -8.46 4.93 -12.51
C GLY A 489 -8.27 3.58 -13.21
N GLN A 490 -7.78 3.63 -14.45
CA GLN A 490 -7.29 2.43 -15.16
C GLN A 490 -5.77 2.22 -15.02
N TYR A 491 -5.10 3.05 -14.22
CA TYR A 491 -3.66 3.15 -14.12
C TYR A 491 -3.08 2.37 -12.94
N TRP A 492 -1.90 1.80 -13.16
CA TRP A 492 -1.17 0.97 -12.21
C TRP A 492 0.34 1.20 -12.30
N PRO A 493 1.10 1.04 -11.21
CA PRO A 493 2.54 1.20 -11.25
C PRO A 493 3.22 0.16 -12.15
N GLY A 494 4.25 0.60 -12.87
CA GLY A 494 5.23 -0.25 -13.52
C GLY A 494 5.20 -0.29 -15.04
N GLN A 495 6.32 -0.76 -15.57
CA GLN A 495 6.60 -0.87 -17.00
C GLN A 495 6.38 -2.32 -17.46
N ARG A 496 5.72 -2.51 -18.60
CA ARG A 496 5.52 -3.85 -19.17
C ARG A 496 6.70 -4.23 -20.08
N SER A 497 7.14 -5.48 -20.00
CA SER A 497 7.97 -6.09 -21.06
C SER A 497 7.10 -6.33 -22.32
N GLU A 498 7.69 -6.38 -23.51
CA GLU A 498 6.95 -6.39 -24.79
C GLU A 498 5.77 -7.38 -24.80
N ASN A 499 4.54 -6.86 -24.94
CA ASN A 499 3.27 -7.60 -24.95
C ASN A 499 2.92 -8.42 -23.70
N ASN A 500 3.69 -8.31 -22.62
CA ASN A 500 3.42 -9.02 -21.37
C ASN A 500 2.50 -8.21 -20.46
N ILE A 501 1.61 -8.93 -19.79
CA ILE A 501 0.78 -8.41 -18.73
C ILE A 501 1.63 -8.38 -17.46
N LEU A 502 1.71 -7.22 -16.81
CA LEU A 502 2.37 -7.10 -15.51
C LEU A 502 1.53 -7.84 -14.46
N SER A 503 2.14 -8.72 -13.67
CA SER A 503 1.48 -9.32 -12.50
C SER A 503 1.33 -8.29 -11.38
N PRO A 504 0.38 -8.47 -10.44
CA PRO A 504 0.26 -7.58 -9.27
C PRO A 504 1.55 -7.52 -8.43
N ALA A 505 2.28 -8.63 -8.32
CA ALA A 505 3.55 -8.67 -7.60
C ALA A 505 4.63 -7.82 -8.29
N GLU A 506 4.75 -7.93 -9.62
CA GLU A 506 5.68 -7.09 -10.39
C GLU A 506 5.27 -5.61 -10.33
N SER A 507 3.97 -5.31 -10.45
CA SER A 507 3.45 -3.95 -10.29
C SER A 507 3.81 -3.36 -8.93
N ASN A 508 3.68 -4.14 -7.87
CA ASN A 508 4.06 -3.71 -6.53
C ASN A 508 5.56 -3.38 -6.42
N LEU A 509 6.46 -4.07 -7.13
CA LEU A 509 7.89 -3.71 -7.15
C LEU A 509 8.11 -2.32 -7.75
N TRP A 510 7.34 -1.96 -8.79
CA TRP A 510 7.40 -0.66 -9.44
C TRP A 510 6.62 0.46 -8.72
N ASP A 511 5.89 0.13 -7.67
CA ASP A 511 5.14 1.09 -6.84
C ASP A 511 6.12 1.91 -5.98
N LYS A 512 6.97 2.73 -6.60
CA LYS A 512 7.92 3.62 -5.95
C LYS A 512 8.08 4.89 -6.81
N VAL A 513 8.22 6.03 -6.15
CA VAL A 513 8.69 7.27 -6.77
C VAL A 513 10.19 7.37 -6.48
N TRP A 514 11.01 7.37 -7.52
CA TRP A 514 12.45 7.60 -7.37
C TRP A 514 12.74 9.09 -7.44
N GLN A 515 13.44 9.60 -6.44
CA GLN A 515 13.83 11.00 -6.35
C GLN A 515 15.34 11.14 -6.40
N VAL A 516 15.81 12.18 -7.08
CA VAL A 516 17.23 12.56 -7.14
C VAL A 516 17.32 14.07 -7.12
N ARG A 517 18.25 14.62 -6.32
CA ARG A 517 18.59 16.04 -6.31
C ARG A 517 19.86 16.31 -7.10
N HIS A 518 20.00 17.53 -7.57
CA HIS A 518 21.23 17.99 -8.21
C HIS A 518 22.46 17.80 -7.32
N THR A 519 22.33 18.07 -6.02
CA THR A 519 23.39 17.83 -5.03
C THR A 519 23.77 16.35 -4.87
N ASP A 520 22.84 15.41 -5.05
CA ASP A 520 23.14 13.96 -4.99
C ASP A 520 24.09 13.57 -6.13
N VAL A 521 23.80 14.06 -7.34
CA VAL A 521 24.61 13.84 -8.54
C VAL A 521 26.00 14.48 -8.41
N VAL A 522 26.06 15.76 -7.99
CA VAL A 522 27.33 16.48 -7.80
C VAL A 522 28.22 15.78 -6.77
N ASN A 523 27.65 15.34 -5.64
CA ASN A 523 28.40 14.62 -4.61
C ASN A 523 28.93 13.28 -5.11
N HIS A 524 28.11 12.53 -5.86
CA HIS A 524 28.50 11.26 -6.46
C HIS A 524 29.68 11.42 -7.45
N ILE A 525 29.60 12.41 -8.33
CA ILE A 525 30.67 12.69 -9.29
C ILE A 525 31.94 13.15 -8.57
N ASN A 526 31.82 14.04 -7.58
CA ASN A 526 32.97 14.50 -6.80
C ASN A 526 33.63 13.36 -5.99
N ASP A 527 32.88 12.36 -5.57
CA ASP A 527 33.43 11.14 -4.98
C ASP A 527 34.27 10.38 -6.02
N PHE A 528 33.68 10.08 -7.18
CA PHE A 528 34.34 9.39 -8.29
C PHE A 528 35.62 10.11 -8.76
N LEU A 529 35.59 11.44 -8.88
CA LEU A 529 36.73 12.24 -9.33
C LEU A 529 37.95 12.19 -8.40
N GLN A 530 37.80 11.74 -7.15
CA GLN A 530 38.94 11.67 -6.22
C GLN A 530 39.93 10.57 -6.59
N ASN A 531 39.43 9.40 -6.97
CA ASN A 531 40.26 8.20 -7.17
C ASN A 531 39.75 7.23 -8.26
N GLY A 532 38.65 7.56 -8.95
CA GLY A 532 37.98 6.68 -9.91
C GLY A 532 37.14 5.57 -9.26
N GLN A 533 36.75 5.74 -8.00
CA GLN A 533 35.93 4.80 -7.23
C GLN A 533 34.84 5.56 -6.47
N ILE A 534 33.74 4.86 -6.16
CA ILE A 534 32.70 5.38 -5.28
C ILE A 534 32.95 4.86 -3.87
N ASP A 535 33.39 5.73 -2.97
CA ASP A 535 33.66 5.42 -1.57
C ASP A 535 32.40 5.57 -0.70
N ASN A 536 31.47 6.47 -1.09
CA ASN A 536 30.26 6.82 -0.36
C ASN A 536 29.02 6.64 -1.25
N PRO A 537 28.53 5.40 -1.45
CA PRO A 537 27.39 5.15 -2.32
C PRO A 537 26.12 5.83 -1.80
N ASN A 538 25.52 6.68 -2.63
CA ASN A 538 24.25 7.34 -2.35
C ASN A 538 23.09 6.47 -2.87
N PRO A 539 22.14 6.03 -2.02
CA PRO A 539 21.01 5.22 -2.43
C PRO A 539 20.16 5.85 -3.55
N PHE A 540 20.00 7.18 -3.57
CA PHE A 540 19.26 7.86 -4.64
C PHE A 540 19.88 7.68 -6.02
N ILE A 541 21.20 7.46 -6.07
CA ILE A 541 21.97 7.21 -7.29
C ILE A 541 22.00 5.70 -7.57
N PHE A 542 22.37 4.89 -6.59
CA PHE A 542 22.55 3.44 -6.76
C PHE A 542 21.23 2.69 -7.02
N GLU A 543 20.13 3.11 -6.41
CA GLU A 543 18.83 2.44 -6.55
C GLU A 543 18.01 2.96 -7.74
N TRP A 544 18.53 3.94 -8.48
CA TRP A 544 17.84 4.54 -9.63
C TRP A 544 17.53 3.47 -10.69
N PRO A 545 16.31 3.40 -11.23
CA PRO A 545 15.88 2.30 -12.10
C PRO A 545 16.32 2.57 -13.55
N GLY A 546 17.61 2.84 -13.73
CA GLY A 546 18.28 2.87 -15.03
C GLY A 546 18.37 1.47 -15.60
N LYS A 547 18.32 1.36 -16.93
CA LYS A 547 18.35 0.08 -17.63
C LYS A 547 19.60 -0.71 -17.25
N GLY A 548 19.43 -1.98 -16.90
CA GLY A 548 20.50 -2.90 -16.56
C GLY A 548 21.10 -2.71 -15.15
N ASN A 549 20.58 -1.79 -14.34
CA ASN A 549 21.10 -1.57 -13.00
C ASN A 549 20.80 -2.74 -12.06
N ILE A 550 21.85 -3.44 -11.63
CA ILE A 550 21.78 -4.55 -10.68
C ILE A 550 21.46 -4.11 -9.24
N HIS A 551 21.63 -2.82 -8.93
CA HIS A 551 21.38 -2.25 -7.62
C HIS A 551 20.01 -1.55 -7.53
N ALA A 552 19.18 -1.61 -8.57
CA ALA A 552 17.86 -0.99 -8.55
C ALA A 552 16.98 -1.60 -7.46
N ILE A 553 16.36 -0.73 -6.65
CA ILE A 553 15.48 -1.12 -5.55
C ILE A 553 14.10 -0.51 -5.78
N GLY A 554 13.08 -1.36 -5.80
CA GLY A 554 11.67 -1.03 -5.90
C GLY A 554 11.00 -0.80 -4.54
N ASN A 555 9.68 -1.00 -4.50
CA ASN A 555 8.88 -0.82 -3.30
C ASN A 555 9.32 -1.73 -2.14
N ASN A 556 9.18 -1.25 -0.90
CA ASN A 556 9.54 -1.96 0.34
C ASN A 556 10.98 -2.49 0.39
N GLY A 557 11.91 -1.88 -0.35
CA GLY A 557 13.32 -2.29 -0.36
C GLY A 557 13.61 -3.54 -1.19
N ASN A 558 12.66 -4.01 -2.01
CA ASN A 558 12.84 -5.20 -2.83
C ASN A 558 13.70 -4.91 -4.08
N PRO A 559 14.59 -5.82 -4.49
CA PRO A 559 15.32 -5.71 -5.75
C PRO A 559 14.37 -5.57 -6.95
N LEU A 560 14.73 -4.70 -7.89
CA LEU A 560 13.98 -4.44 -9.11
C LEU A 560 14.84 -4.78 -10.33
N LEU A 561 14.34 -5.68 -11.18
CA LEU A 561 14.97 -5.96 -12.47
C LEU A 561 14.51 -4.92 -13.50
N VAL A 562 15.47 -4.24 -14.13
CA VAL A 562 15.20 -3.24 -15.18
C VAL A 562 15.86 -3.68 -16.48
N ASP A 563 15.13 -4.41 -17.31
CA ASP A 563 15.61 -4.99 -18.57
C ASP A 563 15.38 -4.10 -19.81
N ASN A 564 14.41 -3.19 -19.72
CA ASN A 564 14.00 -2.28 -20.77
C ASN A 564 14.49 -0.85 -20.50
N GLU A 565 14.46 -0.01 -21.55
CA GLU A 565 14.63 1.45 -21.40
C GLU A 565 13.65 1.98 -20.35
N ALA A 566 14.17 2.57 -19.28
CA ALA A 566 13.42 3.01 -18.10
C ALA A 566 13.83 4.44 -17.72
N ALA A 567 14.32 4.66 -16.50
CA ALA A 567 14.72 5.99 -16.06
C ALA A 567 16.02 6.44 -16.76
N PRO A 568 16.13 7.74 -17.13
CA PRO A 568 17.28 8.22 -17.88
C PRO A 568 18.54 8.31 -17.02
N PHE A 569 19.70 8.01 -17.61
CA PHE A 569 21.01 8.08 -16.97
C PHE A 569 22.08 8.54 -17.98
N VAL A 570 23.20 9.03 -17.47
CA VAL A 570 24.39 9.37 -18.24
C VAL A 570 25.27 8.12 -18.32
N ASP A 571 25.21 7.45 -19.47
CA ASP A 571 26.06 6.32 -19.82
C ASP A 571 27.45 6.83 -20.24
N LEU A 572 28.46 6.61 -19.40
CA LEU A 572 29.79 7.15 -19.60
C LEU A 572 30.59 6.32 -20.61
N ASN A 573 30.38 5.01 -20.63
CA ASN A 573 31.18 4.08 -21.43
C ASN A 573 30.50 3.65 -22.75
N GLY A 574 29.23 4.02 -22.92
CA GLY A 574 28.42 3.79 -24.12
C GLY A 574 27.87 2.36 -24.26
N ASN A 575 27.79 1.59 -23.16
CA ASN A 575 27.33 0.20 -23.19
C ASN A 575 25.80 0.03 -23.03
N GLY A 576 25.09 1.10 -22.66
CA GLY A 576 23.64 1.13 -22.45
C GLY A 576 23.16 0.45 -21.17
N ILE A 577 24.03 0.28 -20.17
CA ILE A 577 23.78 -0.31 -18.85
C ILE A 577 24.11 0.75 -17.80
N TYR A 578 23.21 0.95 -16.83
CA TYR A 578 23.45 1.91 -15.75
C TYR A 578 24.32 1.31 -14.64
N GLU A 579 25.55 1.79 -14.54
CA GLU A 579 26.61 1.28 -13.66
C GLU A 579 27.10 2.38 -12.70
N PRO A 580 26.35 2.71 -11.64
CA PRO A 580 26.68 3.85 -10.76
C PRO A 580 28.02 3.69 -10.03
N HIS A 581 28.49 2.46 -9.82
CA HIS A 581 29.81 2.21 -9.22
C HIS A 581 30.99 2.59 -10.15
N LEU A 582 30.74 2.77 -11.46
CA LEU A 582 31.70 3.25 -12.45
C LEU A 582 31.59 4.77 -12.70
N GLY A 583 30.88 5.49 -11.81
CA GLY A 583 30.74 6.94 -11.87
C GLY A 583 29.57 7.43 -12.72
N GLU A 584 28.76 6.53 -13.27
CA GLU A 584 27.53 6.89 -13.99
C GLU A 584 26.45 7.43 -13.03
N TYR A 585 25.57 8.29 -13.54
CA TYR A 585 24.58 8.95 -12.69
C TYR A 585 23.26 9.22 -13.42
N PRO A 586 22.16 9.47 -12.69
CA PRO A 586 20.87 9.81 -13.27
C PRO A 586 20.94 11.08 -14.11
N ALA A 587 20.37 11.05 -15.31
CA ALA A 587 20.30 12.20 -16.20
C ALA A 587 19.09 13.06 -15.79
N ILE A 588 19.27 13.82 -14.70
CA ILE A 588 18.21 14.62 -14.10
C ILE A 588 17.98 15.94 -14.84
N LYS A 589 16.79 16.51 -14.65
CA LYS A 589 16.44 17.88 -15.04
C LYS A 589 16.06 18.69 -13.82
N GLY A 590 16.33 19.99 -13.85
CA GLY A 590 16.08 20.88 -12.71
C GLY A 590 16.92 20.52 -11.49
N CYS A 591 16.50 21.02 -10.32
CA CYS A 591 17.24 20.87 -9.06
C CYS A 591 16.80 19.65 -8.25
N GLN A 592 15.56 19.22 -8.44
CA GLN A 592 15.04 17.96 -7.93
C GLN A 592 14.15 17.33 -9.00
N MET A 593 14.41 16.06 -9.31
CA MET A 593 13.61 15.28 -10.24
C MET A 593 12.99 14.10 -9.51
N HIS A 594 11.74 13.80 -9.86
CA HIS A 594 11.02 12.60 -9.49
C HIS A 594 10.70 11.82 -10.75
N TRP A 595 10.79 10.50 -10.67
CA TRP A 595 10.50 9.60 -11.78
C TRP A 595 9.73 8.38 -11.31
N PHE A 596 8.75 7.96 -12.11
CA PHE A 596 7.97 6.73 -11.92
C PHE A 596 7.36 6.28 -13.25
N VAL A 597 6.83 5.04 -13.29
CA VAL A 597 6.13 4.50 -14.47
C VAL A 597 4.73 4.07 -14.10
N VAL A 598 3.80 4.34 -15.00
CA VAL A 598 2.40 3.96 -14.92
C VAL A 598 2.03 3.16 -16.17
N ASN A 599 1.14 2.17 -16.08
CA ASN A 599 0.54 1.47 -17.21
C ASN A 599 -0.97 1.35 -17.06
N ASP A 600 -1.69 1.13 -18.16
CA ASP A 600 -3.15 0.98 -18.17
C ASP A 600 -3.62 -0.49 -18.27
N TYR A 601 -2.71 -1.47 -18.17
CA TYR A 601 -2.95 -2.86 -18.59
C TYR A 601 -2.43 -3.91 -17.58
N LEU A 602 -3.04 -3.95 -16.39
CA LEU A 602 -2.87 -5.04 -15.40
C LEU A 602 -3.71 -6.29 -15.69
N HIS A 603 -3.25 -7.44 -15.15
CA HIS A 603 -3.89 -8.76 -15.23
C HIS A 603 -5.32 -8.80 -14.68
N ASP A 604 -6.20 -9.54 -15.38
CA ASP A 604 -7.66 -9.55 -15.23
C ASP A 604 -8.19 -10.04 -13.87
N GLU A 605 -7.35 -10.65 -13.03
CA GLU A 605 -7.77 -11.26 -11.75
C GLU A 605 -8.17 -10.21 -10.68
N TYR A 606 -7.80 -8.94 -10.86
CA TYR A 606 -8.19 -7.82 -9.97
C TYR A 606 -9.34 -6.95 -10.51
N LEU A 607 -10.00 -7.37 -11.60
CA LEU A 607 -11.10 -6.62 -12.24
C LEU A 607 -12.40 -6.55 -11.43
N TYR A 608 -12.48 -7.19 -10.26
CA TYR A 608 -13.72 -7.25 -9.49
C TYR A 608 -14.11 -5.92 -8.81
N TYR A 609 -13.19 -4.95 -8.72
CA TYR A 609 -13.42 -3.68 -8.00
C TYR A 609 -13.58 -2.42 -8.88
N ASN A 610 -13.15 -2.43 -10.15
CA ASN A 610 -13.27 -1.27 -11.05
C ASN A 610 -14.33 -1.49 -12.14
N ASN A 611 -15.59 -1.65 -11.74
CA ASN A 611 -16.75 -1.81 -12.63
C ASN A 611 -17.13 -0.53 -13.42
N TRP A 612 -16.29 0.50 -13.43
CA TRP A 612 -16.51 1.66 -14.29
C TRP A 612 -15.99 1.34 -15.70
N SER A 613 -16.92 1.01 -16.58
CA SER A 613 -16.69 0.68 -17.99
C SER A 613 -16.23 1.90 -18.80
N ALA A 614 -15.02 2.39 -18.53
CA ALA A 614 -14.40 3.49 -19.29
C ALA A 614 -13.87 3.05 -20.67
N GLY A 615 -14.06 1.78 -21.04
CA GLY A 615 -13.75 1.26 -22.38
C GLY A 615 -12.54 0.35 -22.45
N ASP A 616 -12.23 -0.04 -23.69
CA ASP A 616 -11.08 -0.84 -24.02
C ASP A 616 -9.80 -0.02 -23.77
N LYS A 617 -8.87 -0.57 -22.99
CA LYS A 617 -7.60 0.08 -22.63
C LYS A 617 -6.73 0.36 -23.86
N VAL A 618 -5.92 1.42 -23.83
CA VAL A 618 -4.96 1.74 -24.92
C VAL A 618 -3.84 0.70 -24.94
N GLY A 619 -3.41 0.20 -23.78
CA GLY A 619 -2.28 -0.72 -23.68
C GLY A 619 -0.95 0.04 -23.77
N ALA A 620 -0.81 1.16 -23.07
CA ALA A 620 0.39 1.98 -23.05
C ALA A 620 1.11 1.98 -21.68
N ASP A 621 2.43 2.12 -21.73
CA ASP A 621 3.24 2.49 -20.57
C ASP A 621 3.49 4.00 -20.61
N ILE A 622 3.53 4.65 -19.46
CA ILE A 622 3.73 6.09 -19.32
C ILE A 622 4.88 6.28 -18.33
N GLN A 623 6.05 6.65 -18.85
CA GLN A 623 7.16 7.09 -18.00
C GLN A 623 6.92 8.55 -17.65
N VAL A 624 6.83 8.86 -16.36
CA VAL A 624 6.54 10.19 -15.84
C VAL A 624 7.78 10.75 -15.18
N SER A 625 8.22 11.91 -15.66
CA SER A 625 9.23 12.73 -14.99
C SER A 625 8.58 13.99 -14.46
N ALA A 626 8.89 14.40 -13.24
CA ALA A 626 8.49 15.68 -12.70
C ALA A 626 9.71 16.38 -12.08
N TYR A 627 9.91 17.65 -12.37
CA TYR A 627 11.05 18.40 -11.86
C TYR A 627 10.71 19.88 -11.62
N ALA A 628 11.44 20.48 -10.68
CA ALA A 628 11.37 21.90 -10.36
C ALA A 628 12.76 22.48 -10.11
N PHE A 629 12.80 23.80 -9.99
CA PHE A 629 14.02 24.59 -9.89
C PHE A 629 14.04 25.34 -8.56
N SER A 630 15.23 25.53 -7.99
CA SER A 630 15.45 26.25 -6.74
C SER A 630 15.92 27.69 -6.95
N ASP A 631 15.85 28.20 -8.18
CA ASP A 631 16.38 29.50 -8.54
C ASP A 631 15.44 30.65 -8.16
N ALA A 632 15.73 31.33 -7.05
CA ALA A 632 14.97 32.49 -6.61
C ALA A 632 15.19 33.75 -7.47
N ASP A 633 16.22 33.79 -8.33
CA ASP A 633 16.50 34.93 -9.21
C ASP A 633 15.62 34.92 -10.47
N ASP A 634 15.01 33.76 -10.80
CA ASP A 634 13.95 33.58 -11.80
C ASP A 634 12.65 33.18 -11.06
N PRO A 635 11.92 34.15 -10.48
CA PRO A 635 10.75 33.85 -9.65
C PRO A 635 9.65 33.11 -10.42
N GLU A 636 9.58 33.29 -11.74
CA GLU A 636 8.66 32.57 -12.61
C GLU A 636 8.95 31.06 -12.63
N LEU A 637 10.23 30.67 -12.75
CA LEU A 637 10.66 29.28 -12.67
C LEU A 637 10.64 28.73 -11.23
N TYR A 638 10.95 29.57 -10.24
CA TYR A 638 10.90 29.27 -8.80
C TYR A 638 9.50 28.80 -8.34
N ASN A 639 8.45 29.28 -9.00
CA ASN A 639 7.05 28.96 -8.72
C ASN A 639 6.47 27.90 -9.67
N SER A 640 7.32 27.11 -10.32
CA SER A 640 6.93 26.19 -11.38
C SER A 640 7.32 24.73 -11.16
N ILE A 641 6.46 23.82 -11.60
CA ILE A 641 6.75 22.40 -11.79
C ILE A 641 6.57 22.05 -13.26
N ILE A 642 7.46 21.20 -13.78
CA ILE A 642 7.36 20.65 -15.12
C ILE A 642 7.14 19.14 -15.00
N THR A 643 6.17 18.62 -15.76
CA THR A 643 5.95 17.18 -15.90
C THR A 643 6.11 16.75 -17.34
N GLU A 644 6.86 15.68 -17.58
CA GLU A 644 7.01 15.04 -18.88
C GLU A 644 6.40 13.65 -18.86
N PHE A 645 5.51 13.38 -19.82
CA PHE A 645 4.87 12.09 -20.03
C PHE A 645 5.41 11.49 -21.32
N LYS A 646 6.15 10.39 -21.23
CA LYS A 646 6.52 9.59 -22.39
C LYS A 646 5.58 8.39 -22.47
N VAL A 647 4.59 8.51 -23.33
CA VAL A 647 3.58 7.48 -23.61
C VAL A 647 4.16 6.52 -24.64
N ILE A 648 4.29 5.25 -24.29
CA ILE A 648 4.84 4.19 -25.13
C ILE A 648 3.72 3.20 -25.46
N ASN A 649 3.39 3.06 -26.74
CA ASN A 649 2.37 2.10 -27.17
C ASN A 649 2.93 0.68 -27.13
N ARG A 650 2.64 -0.07 -26.06
CA ARG A 650 3.00 -1.49 -25.94
C ARG A 650 1.90 -2.43 -26.44
N SER A 651 0.86 -1.89 -27.06
CA SER A 651 -0.20 -2.70 -27.63
C SER A 651 0.22 -3.28 -28.98
N GLY A 652 -0.53 -4.28 -29.46
CA GLY A 652 -0.40 -4.80 -30.82
C GLY A 652 -1.10 -3.95 -31.90
N ARG A 653 -1.44 -2.68 -31.61
CA ARG A 653 -2.28 -1.83 -32.47
C ARG A 653 -1.54 -0.57 -32.87
N ASP A 654 -1.85 -0.08 -34.07
CA ASP A 654 -1.52 1.28 -34.49
C ASP A 654 -2.71 2.17 -34.19
N TYR A 655 -2.50 3.24 -33.43
CA TYR A 655 -3.55 4.20 -33.12
C TYR A 655 -3.48 5.41 -34.05
N GLU A 656 -4.62 5.74 -34.65
CA GLU A 656 -4.87 7.02 -35.31
C GLU A 656 -5.82 7.86 -34.45
N ASP A 657 -5.90 9.16 -34.75
CA ASP A 657 -6.70 10.12 -33.98
C ASP A 657 -6.42 10.02 -32.46
N PHE A 658 -5.14 9.82 -32.11
CA PHE A 658 -4.72 9.69 -30.72
C PHE A 658 -4.63 11.06 -30.06
N TYR A 659 -5.23 11.22 -28.90
CA TYR A 659 -5.18 12.44 -28.10
C TYR A 659 -4.65 12.14 -26.70
N PHE A 660 -3.90 13.08 -26.16
CA PHE A 660 -3.51 13.13 -24.76
C PHE A 660 -4.19 14.33 -24.10
N GLY A 661 -4.72 14.17 -22.90
CA GLY A 661 -5.38 15.23 -22.15
C GLY A 661 -4.90 15.32 -20.72
N ASN A 662 -4.90 16.54 -20.19
CA ASN A 662 -4.63 16.83 -18.79
C ASN A 662 -5.91 17.34 -18.12
N PHE A 663 -6.35 16.58 -17.12
CA PHE A 663 -7.44 16.93 -16.22
C PHE A 663 -6.86 17.66 -15.02
N ILE A 664 -7.45 18.78 -14.63
CA ILE A 664 -7.09 19.51 -13.41
C ILE A 664 -8.36 19.93 -12.67
N ASP A 665 -8.37 19.68 -11.37
CA ASP A 665 -9.29 20.29 -10.41
C ASP A 665 -8.54 21.45 -9.76
N PHE A 666 -8.78 22.68 -10.24
CA PHE A 666 -8.20 23.84 -9.58
C PHE A 666 -8.98 24.09 -8.31
N GLU A 667 -8.25 24.34 -7.23
CA GLU A 667 -8.79 24.89 -6.00
C GLU A 667 -7.86 26.02 -5.64
N ILE A 668 -8.13 27.25 -6.08
CA ILE A 668 -7.27 28.39 -5.75
C ILE A 668 -7.60 28.80 -4.31
N GLY A 669 -7.15 27.99 -3.36
CA GLY A 669 -7.56 28.06 -1.97
C GLY A 669 -9.02 27.65 -1.79
N CYS A 670 -9.93 28.62 -1.67
CA CYS A 670 -11.34 28.31 -1.56
C CYS A 670 -12.00 28.08 -2.93
N PHE A 671 -12.27 26.81 -3.23
CA PHE A 671 -12.92 26.35 -4.45
C PHE A 671 -14.24 27.06 -4.78
N ASN A 672 -14.96 27.62 -3.79
CA ASN A 672 -16.23 28.31 -4.05
C ASN A 672 -16.06 29.64 -4.78
N THR A 673 -14.84 30.16 -4.89
CA THR A 673 -14.56 31.42 -5.58
C THR A 673 -13.93 31.23 -6.95
N ASP A 674 -13.72 30.00 -7.41
CA ASP A 674 -12.90 29.78 -8.60
C ASP A 674 -13.62 30.09 -9.92
N TYR A 675 -12.84 30.69 -10.81
CA TYR A 675 -13.06 30.77 -12.25
C TYR A 675 -11.91 30.08 -13.00
N MET A 676 -12.19 29.72 -14.25
CA MET A 676 -11.21 29.20 -15.20
C MET A 676 -11.25 29.93 -16.54
N GLY A 677 -10.10 29.95 -17.22
CA GLY A 677 -9.97 30.47 -18.58
C GLY A 677 -8.94 29.71 -19.40
N SER A 678 -8.85 30.06 -20.68
CA SER A 678 -7.80 29.56 -21.58
C SER A 678 -7.18 30.65 -22.42
N ASN A 679 -5.95 30.43 -22.86
CA ASN A 679 -5.26 31.29 -23.81
C ASN A 679 -4.70 30.42 -24.95
N ILE A 680 -5.27 30.57 -26.14
CA ILE A 680 -4.92 29.75 -27.31
C ILE A 680 -3.49 30.04 -27.79
N PRO A 681 -3.04 31.31 -27.94
CA PRO A 681 -1.68 31.60 -28.39
C PRO A 681 -0.58 30.99 -27.53
N THR A 682 -0.75 30.97 -26.20
CA THR A 682 0.23 30.37 -25.28
C THR A 682 -0.07 28.92 -24.95
N HIS A 683 -1.07 28.28 -25.56
CA HIS A 683 -1.49 26.90 -25.28
C HIS A 683 -1.68 26.61 -23.79
N THR A 684 -2.31 27.55 -23.08
CA THR A 684 -2.45 27.58 -21.63
C THR A 684 -3.91 27.52 -21.23
N PHE A 685 -4.21 26.86 -20.12
CA PHE A 685 -5.43 27.05 -19.37
C PHE A 685 -5.10 27.35 -17.91
N TYR A 686 -6.00 28.02 -17.20
CA TYR A 686 -5.68 28.60 -15.90
C TYR A 686 -6.89 28.69 -14.98
N GLY A 687 -6.63 28.62 -13.68
CA GLY A 687 -7.57 28.86 -12.59
C GLY A 687 -7.21 30.13 -11.82
N TYR A 688 -8.23 30.85 -11.36
CA TYR A 688 -8.08 32.11 -10.62
C TYR A 688 -9.31 32.38 -9.76
N SER A 689 -9.14 33.16 -8.69
CA SER A 689 -10.27 33.57 -7.86
C SER A 689 -11.12 34.63 -8.58
N ALA A 690 -12.43 34.46 -8.58
CA ALA A 690 -13.42 35.37 -9.14
C ALA A 690 -13.51 36.72 -8.40
N THR A 691 -12.82 36.86 -7.27
CA THR A 691 -12.77 38.07 -6.45
C THR A 691 -11.33 38.45 -6.14
N GLU A 692 -11.09 39.72 -5.80
CA GLU A 692 -9.77 40.23 -5.36
C GLU A 692 -9.29 39.63 -4.03
N THR A 693 -10.18 38.89 -3.36
CA THR A 693 -9.93 38.22 -2.10
C THR A 693 -10.45 36.80 -2.21
N ASP A 694 -9.61 35.82 -1.89
CA ASP A 694 -10.00 34.44 -1.72
C ASP A 694 -10.21 34.14 -0.22
N PRO A 695 -11.46 34.13 0.28
CA PRO A 695 -11.75 33.89 1.69
C PRO A 695 -11.60 32.40 2.04
N ASP A 696 -11.49 32.08 3.32
CA ASP A 696 -11.61 30.69 3.77
C ASP A 696 -13.01 30.12 3.48
N CYS A 697 -13.07 28.83 3.15
CA CYS A 697 -14.29 28.03 3.22
C CYS A 697 -14.05 26.71 3.96
N SER A 698 -14.43 25.55 3.40
CA SER A 698 -14.06 24.26 4.00
C SER A 698 -12.57 23.94 3.81
N THR A 699 -11.91 24.67 2.92
CA THR A 699 -10.45 24.73 2.75
C THR A 699 -9.96 26.15 3.09
N PRO A 700 -8.71 26.32 3.53
CA PRO A 700 -8.10 27.65 3.69
C PRO A 700 -8.10 28.41 2.36
N GLY A 701 -8.33 29.72 2.41
CA GLY A 701 -8.20 30.61 1.25
C GLY A 701 -6.84 31.32 1.22
N TYR A 702 -6.49 31.94 0.09
CA TYR A 702 -5.27 32.74 -0.08
C TYR A 702 -5.37 34.17 0.48
N GLY A 703 -6.56 34.64 0.85
CA GLY A 703 -6.78 35.98 1.37
C GLY A 703 -6.71 37.05 0.27
N GLN A 704 -6.12 38.21 0.57
CA GLN A 704 -5.96 39.30 -0.40
C GLN A 704 -4.90 38.93 -1.45
N HIS A 705 -5.12 39.36 -2.70
CA HIS A 705 -4.21 39.09 -3.83
C HIS A 705 -3.99 37.58 -4.06
N PRO A 706 -5.06 36.82 -4.30
CA PRO A 706 -4.93 35.39 -4.59
C PRO A 706 -4.12 35.15 -5.87
N PRO A 707 -3.39 34.03 -5.96
CA PRO A 707 -2.57 33.72 -7.12
C PRO A 707 -3.42 33.29 -8.33
N VAL A 708 -2.80 33.29 -9.51
CA VAL A 708 -3.31 32.59 -10.70
C VAL A 708 -2.47 31.33 -10.91
N GLN A 709 -3.12 30.19 -11.12
CA GLN A 709 -2.44 28.94 -11.48
C GLN A 709 -2.61 28.66 -12.96
N THR A 710 -1.51 28.50 -13.68
CA THR A 710 -1.50 28.13 -15.10
C THR A 710 -1.05 26.70 -15.30
N ALA A 711 -1.56 26.06 -16.36
CA ALA A 711 -1.11 24.79 -16.91
C ALA A 711 -0.92 24.94 -18.43
N THR A 712 0.28 24.65 -18.92
CA THR A 712 0.71 25.02 -20.29
C THR A 712 1.36 23.84 -21.00
N PHE A 713 0.92 23.54 -22.23
CA PHE A 713 1.60 22.57 -23.10
C PHE A 713 2.87 23.18 -23.70
N LEU A 714 4.05 22.65 -23.37
CA LEU A 714 5.32 23.24 -23.81
C LEU A 714 5.73 22.82 -25.22
N ASN A 715 5.59 21.53 -25.55
CA ASN A 715 6.10 20.95 -26.79
C ASN A 715 5.03 20.64 -27.85
N HIS A 716 3.74 20.83 -27.52
CA HIS A 716 2.62 20.65 -28.44
C HIS A 716 1.60 21.77 -28.30
N SER A 717 0.75 21.93 -29.30
CA SER A 717 -0.35 22.89 -29.26
C SER A 717 -1.57 22.33 -28.51
N MET A 718 -2.21 23.18 -27.70
CA MET A 718 -3.48 22.86 -27.08
C MET A 718 -4.57 22.79 -28.16
N SER A 719 -5.22 21.63 -28.26
CA SER A 719 -6.20 21.29 -29.29
C SER A 719 -7.64 21.49 -28.81
N SER A 720 -7.85 21.45 -27.50
CA SER A 720 -9.10 21.86 -26.87
C SER A 720 -8.88 22.24 -25.41
N PHE A 721 -9.79 23.04 -24.87
CA PHE A 721 -9.97 23.24 -23.44
C PHE A 721 -11.46 23.35 -23.13
N ARG A 722 -11.90 22.61 -22.12
CA ARG A 722 -13.27 22.66 -21.61
C ARG A 722 -13.29 22.49 -20.10
N LEU A 723 -14.37 22.93 -19.48
CA LEU A 723 -14.61 22.67 -18.06
C LEU A 723 -15.97 22.03 -17.83
N TYR A 724 -16.13 21.46 -16.64
CA TYR A 724 -17.43 21.06 -16.11
C TYR A 724 -17.48 21.31 -14.61
N THR A 725 -18.69 21.38 -14.07
CA THR A 725 -18.95 21.50 -12.64
C THR A 725 -19.86 20.38 -12.19
N SER A 726 -19.94 20.12 -10.89
CA SER A 726 -20.88 19.16 -10.30
C SER A 726 -22.36 19.55 -10.50
N SER A 727 -22.64 20.81 -10.85
CA SER A 727 -23.98 21.32 -11.13
C SER A 727 -24.43 21.10 -12.58
N PHE A 728 -23.54 20.71 -13.49
CA PHE A 728 -23.91 20.43 -14.88
C PHE A 728 -24.65 19.10 -14.99
N SER A 729 -25.66 19.07 -15.87
CA SER A 729 -26.43 17.87 -16.19
C SER A 729 -26.08 17.36 -17.59
N PRO A 730 -26.28 16.06 -17.90
CA PRO A 730 -26.04 15.53 -19.23
C PRO A 730 -26.77 16.36 -20.31
N PRO A 731 -26.12 16.72 -21.42
CA PRO A 731 -24.83 16.18 -21.91
C PRO A 731 -23.58 16.96 -21.45
N HIS A 732 -23.71 17.92 -20.54
CA HIS A 732 -22.60 18.79 -20.09
C HIS A 732 -21.93 18.30 -18.80
N ALA A 733 -22.46 17.25 -18.18
CA ALA A 733 -21.96 16.66 -16.94
C ALA A 733 -20.65 15.87 -17.10
N GLN A 734 -20.16 15.35 -15.97
CA GLN A 734 -19.02 14.42 -15.90
C GLN A 734 -19.16 13.24 -16.89
N PRO A 735 -18.07 12.82 -17.55
CA PRO A 735 -18.09 11.71 -18.51
C PRO A 735 -18.18 10.37 -17.77
N SER A 736 -18.75 9.37 -18.44
CA SER A 736 -19.07 8.08 -17.81
C SER A 736 -18.91 6.87 -18.72
N THR A 737 -18.86 7.06 -20.05
CA THR A 737 -18.55 6.02 -21.04
C THR A 737 -17.31 6.40 -21.84
N LYS A 738 -16.69 5.43 -22.52
CA LYS A 738 -15.49 5.67 -23.34
C LYS A 738 -15.69 6.76 -24.39
N GLU A 739 -16.87 6.81 -25.00
CA GLU A 739 -17.25 7.84 -25.97
C GLU A 739 -17.34 9.21 -25.30
N HIS A 740 -17.87 9.30 -24.08
CA HIS A 740 -17.91 10.56 -23.32
C HIS A 740 -16.49 11.08 -23.02
N PHE A 741 -15.59 10.20 -22.56
CA PHE A 741 -14.19 10.56 -22.29
C PHE A 741 -13.46 11.00 -23.58
N TYR A 742 -13.66 10.29 -24.69
CA TYR A 742 -13.07 10.66 -25.97
C TYR A 742 -13.65 11.96 -26.52
N ASN A 743 -14.95 12.21 -26.37
CA ASN A 743 -15.56 13.49 -26.71
C ASN A 743 -14.93 14.66 -25.94
N PHE A 744 -14.56 14.46 -24.67
CA PHE A 744 -13.82 15.47 -23.92
C PHE A 744 -12.43 15.74 -24.52
N LEU A 745 -11.70 14.70 -24.91
CA LEU A 745 -10.41 14.84 -25.64
C LEU A 745 -10.58 15.62 -26.95
N LEU A 746 -11.73 15.50 -27.62
CA LEU A 746 -12.03 16.21 -28.88
C LEU A 746 -12.51 17.66 -28.68
N GLY A 747 -12.80 18.09 -27.45
CA GLY A 747 -13.40 19.39 -27.14
C GLY A 747 -14.92 19.44 -27.39
N LEU A 748 -15.62 18.33 -27.18
CA LEU A 748 -17.07 18.18 -27.38
C LEU A 748 -17.79 17.91 -26.05
N TRP A 749 -19.11 18.07 -26.05
CA TRP A 749 -19.98 17.60 -24.97
C TRP A 749 -20.13 16.08 -25.02
N THR A 750 -20.67 15.47 -23.96
CA THR A 750 -20.75 14.00 -23.86
C THR A 750 -21.61 13.36 -24.96
N ASP A 751 -22.57 14.09 -25.51
CA ASP A 751 -23.39 13.67 -26.67
C ASP A 751 -22.75 13.93 -28.04
N GLY A 752 -21.52 14.47 -28.06
CA GLY A 752 -20.77 14.82 -29.27
C GLY A 752 -21.13 16.19 -29.86
N SER A 753 -22.04 16.95 -29.24
CA SER A 753 -22.34 18.31 -29.69
C SER A 753 -21.17 19.27 -29.41
N PRO A 754 -20.96 20.29 -30.26
CA PRO A 754 -19.88 21.25 -30.05
C PRO A 754 -20.18 22.20 -28.90
N ILE A 755 -19.12 22.68 -28.25
CA ILE A 755 -19.18 23.83 -27.34
C ILE A 755 -19.41 25.08 -28.18
N THR A 756 -20.19 26.05 -27.67
CA THR A 756 -20.49 27.30 -28.38
C THR A 756 -20.19 28.51 -27.51
N GLU A 757 -19.63 29.58 -28.08
CA GLU A 757 -19.39 30.84 -27.36
C GLU A 757 -20.70 31.44 -26.81
N GLY A 758 -20.67 31.84 -25.53
CA GLY A 758 -21.80 32.36 -24.77
C GLY A 758 -22.27 31.42 -23.65
N ALA A 759 -22.72 32.00 -22.54
CA ALA A 759 -23.03 31.30 -21.30
C ALA A 759 -21.83 30.39 -20.89
N PRO A 760 -22.00 29.26 -20.17
CA PRO A 760 -20.88 28.36 -19.91
C PRO A 760 -20.63 27.39 -21.08
N GLY A 761 -20.69 27.90 -22.32
CA GLY A 761 -20.43 27.11 -23.53
C GLY A 761 -21.69 26.52 -24.19
N ILE A 762 -22.89 27.02 -23.85
CA ILE A 762 -24.19 26.41 -24.20
C ILE A 762 -25.13 27.45 -24.80
N GLY A 763 -25.80 27.10 -25.90
CA GLY A 763 -26.88 27.92 -26.49
C GLY A 763 -26.39 29.11 -27.32
N GLY A 764 -25.09 29.20 -27.55
CA GLY A 764 -24.46 30.10 -28.49
C GLY A 764 -24.61 29.66 -29.95
N THR A 765 -24.06 30.46 -30.87
CA THR A 765 -24.12 30.17 -32.33
C THR A 765 -22.75 30.00 -32.98
N VAL A 766 -21.66 30.27 -32.24
CA VAL A 766 -20.28 30.15 -32.73
C VAL A 766 -19.65 28.94 -32.07
N PRO A 767 -19.47 27.80 -32.79
CA PRO A 767 -18.79 26.64 -32.25
C PRO A 767 -17.33 26.91 -31.96
N THR A 768 -16.82 26.37 -30.86
CA THR A 768 -15.42 26.47 -30.44
C THR A 768 -14.99 25.19 -29.70
N LYS A 769 -13.69 24.99 -29.58
CA LYS A 769 -13.07 23.92 -28.77
C LYS A 769 -12.40 24.46 -27.50
N TYR A 770 -12.45 25.77 -27.29
CA TYR A 770 -11.70 26.46 -26.24
C TYR A 770 -12.66 27.30 -25.42
N MET A 771 -13.02 26.81 -24.24
CA MET A 771 -13.88 27.55 -23.32
C MET A 771 -13.17 28.76 -22.75
N PHE A 772 -13.88 29.89 -22.67
CA PHE A 772 -13.42 31.10 -21.99
C PHE A 772 -12.02 31.54 -22.44
N SER A 773 -11.83 31.63 -23.76
CA SER A 773 -10.54 31.97 -24.37
C SER A 773 -10.24 33.49 -24.40
N GLY A 774 -11.16 34.30 -23.89
CA GLY A 774 -11.05 35.76 -23.83
C GLY A 774 -10.35 36.25 -22.57
N ASN A 775 -9.76 37.45 -22.65
CA ASN A 775 -9.13 38.10 -21.51
C ASN A 775 -10.19 38.48 -20.45
N PRO A 776 -10.08 38.02 -19.19
CA PRO A 776 -11.09 38.30 -18.15
C PRO A 776 -11.34 39.78 -17.89
N ALA A 777 -10.33 40.65 -18.08
CA ALA A 777 -10.48 42.10 -17.94
C ALA A 777 -11.25 42.76 -19.10
N ASN A 778 -11.40 42.09 -20.24
CA ASN A 778 -12.09 42.63 -21.41
C ASN A 778 -13.56 42.17 -21.45
N PRO A 779 -14.55 43.03 -21.14
CA PRO A 779 -15.96 42.64 -21.13
C PRO A 779 -16.54 42.37 -22.53
N GLN A 780 -15.78 42.59 -23.61
CA GLN A 780 -16.18 42.26 -24.98
C GLN A 780 -15.67 40.89 -25.45
N GLU A 781 -14.82 40.23 -24.65
CA GLU A 781 -14.29 38.91 -24.95
C GLU A 781 -14.93 37.86 -24.06
N TRP A 782 -15.05 36.63 -24.57
CA TRP A 782 -15.77 35.55 -23.86
C TRP A 782 -14.95 34.99 -22.71
N SER A 783 -15.37 35.28 -21.48
CA SER A 783 -14.77 34.84 -20.22
C SER A 783 -15.86 34.56 -19.16
N GLU A 784 -15.54 33.87 -18.06
CA GLU A 784 -16.50 33.72 -16.95
C GLU A 784 -16.91 35.09 -16.37
N CYS A 785 -16.01 36.07 -16.42
CA CYS A 785 -16.25 37.46 -16.06
C CYS A 785 -17.29 38.16 -16.94
N SER A 786 -17.14 38.09 -18.27
CA SER A 786 -18.08 38.75 -19.19
C SER A 786 -19.48 38.13 -19.13
N GLU A 787 -19.57 36.83 -18.88
CA GLU A 787 -20.81 36.07 -18.80
C GLU A 787 -21.48 36.12 -17.41
N ASN A 788 -20.81 36.64 -16.39
CA ASN A 788 -21.26 36.64 -14.99
C ASN A 788 -21.65 35.22 -14.51
N ILE A 789 -20.81 34.22 -14.82
CA ILE A 789 -21.02 32.85 -14.35
C ILE A 789 -20.88 32.83 -12.82
N THR A 790 -21.70 32.04 -12.12
CA THR A 790 -21.55 31.91 -10.66
C THR A 790 -20.26 31.15 -10.36
N PRO A 791 -19.31 31.70 -9.58
CA PRO A 791 -18.06 31.02 -9.24
C PRO A 791 -18.31 29.75 -8.42
N GLY A 792 -17.31 28.88 -8.36
CA GLY A 792 -17.40 27.63 -7.63
C GLY A 792 -16.43 26.59 -8.13
N ASP A 793 -16.50 25.38 -7.57
CA ASP A 793 -15.62 24.28 -7.92
C ASP A 793 -15.56 24.02 -9.44
N ARG A 794 -14.38 24.25 -10.04
CA ARG A 794 -14.12 24.15 -11.48
C ARG A 794 -13.19 22.98 -11.78
N LYS A 795 -13.59 22.17 -12.77
CA LYS A 795 -12.80 21.05 -13.27
C LYS A 795 -12.47 21.26 -14.73
N GLY A 796 -11.20 21.53 -15.00
CA GLY A 796 -10.65 21.86 -16.29
C GLY A 796 -10.09 20.63 -16.98
N PHE A 797 -10.22 20.60 -18.30
CA PHE A 797 -9.67 19.55 -19.13
C PHE A 797 -9.17 20.13 -20.44
N ALA A 798 -7.87 20.02 -20.68
CA ALA A 798 -7.25 20.42 -21.93
C ALA A 798 -6.62 19.22 -22.64
N SER A 799 -6.60 19.22 -23.97
CA SER A 799 -6.03 18.13 -24.77
C SER A 799 -5.09 18.61 -25.84
N THR A 800 -4.27 17.70 -26.36
CA THR A 800 -3.41 17.89 -27.53
C THR A 800 -3.51 16.68 -28.47
N GLY A 801 -3.48 16.92 -29.79
CA GLY A 801 -3.64 15.91 -30.85
C GLY A 801 -4.40 16.45 -32.07
N PRO A 802 -4.76 15.61 -33.06
CA PRO A 802 -4.53 14.17 -33.09
C PRO A 802 -3.09 13.82 -33.42
N PHE A 803 -2.66 12.64 -32.96
CA PHE A 803 -1.39 12.00 -33.30
C PHE A 803 -1.64 10.64 -33.95
N SER A 804 -0.68 10.18 -34.73
CA SER A 804 -0.54 8.76 -35.06
C SER A 804 0.45 8.16 -34.06
N LEU A 805 0.07 7.08 -33.38
CA LEU A 805 0.88 6.38 -32.40
C LEU A 805 0.99 4.89 -32.80
N PRO A 806 1.92 4.55 -33.71
CA PRO A 806 2.16 3.17 -34.12
C PRO A 806 2.55 2.26 -32.95
N GLN A 807 2.43 0.96 -33.15
CA GLN A 807 2.94 -0.04 -32.23
C GLN A 807 4.42 0.22 -31.88
N ASN A 808 4.77 0.13 -30.60
CA ASN A 808 6.08 0.38 -30.01
C ASN A 808 6.65 1.79 -30.19
N ALA A 809 5.91 2.71 -30.82
CA ALA A 809 6.29 4.11 -30.88
C ALA A 809 6.01 4.80 -29.53
N SER A 810 6.68 5.93 -29.32
CA SER A 810 6.47 6.78 -28.15
C SER A 810 6.10 8.21 -28.52
N LEU A 811 5.23 8.82 -27.74
CA LEU A 811 4.85 10.23 -27.79
C LEU A 811 5.24 10.90 -26.47
N GLU A 812 5.95 12.02 -26.55
CA GLU A 812 6.34 12.81 -25.38
C GLU A 812 5.47 14.06 -25.28
N ILE A 813 4.85 14.29 -24.11
CA ILE A 813 4.06 15.47 -23.78
C ILE A 813 4.67 16.17 -22.56
N LYS A 814 4.83 17.49 -22.63
CA LYS A 814 5.42 18.29 -21.55
C LYS A 814 4.43 19.36 -21.07
N MET A 815 4.17 19.36 -19.77
CA MET A 815 3.29 20.32 -19.11
C MET A 815 4.12 21.19 -18.15
N LEU A 816 3.88 22.50 -18.20
CA LEU A 816 4.38 23.48 -17.24
C LEU A 816 3.22 23.94 -16.36
N TYR A 817 3.37 23.79 -15.04
CA TYR A 817 2.46 24.32 -14.04
C TYR A 817 3.16 25.49 -13.34
N THR A 818 2.60 26.69 -13.43
CA THR A 818 3.22 27.90 -12.87
C THR A 818 2.20 28.69 -12.07
N THR A 819 2.59 29.09 -10.86
CA THR A 819 1.81 29.97 -9.98
C THR A 819 2.30 31.41 -10.08
N HIS A 820 1.37 32.34 -10.27
CA HIS A 820 1.66 33.76 -10.48
C HIS A 820 1.15 34.60 -9.29
N TYR A 821 2.02 35.45 -8.72
CA TYR A 821 1.77 36.24 -7.49
C TYR A 821 1.77 37.78 -7.70
N GLN A 822 1.58 38.25 -8.93
CA GLN A 822 1.55 39.70 -9.19
C GLN A 822 0.39 40.39 -8.47
N GLU A 823 0.54 41.70 -8.19
CA GLU A 823 -0.56 42.52 -7.67
C GLU A 823 -1.75 42.51 -8.65
N ASP A 824 -2.95 42.46 -8.08
CA ASP A 824 -4.25 42.50 -8.77
C ASP A 824 -4.54 41.29 -9.70
N LEU A 825 -4.16 40.08 -9.27
CA LEU A 825 -4.43 38.81 -9.99
C LEU A 825 -5.74 38.10 -9.59
N GLY A 826 -6.56 38.71 -8.71
CA GLY A 826 -7.91 38.25 -8.40
C GLY A 826 -8.97 38.95 -9.24
N GLY A 827 -10.21 38.46 -9.19
CA GLY A 827 -11.30 39.09 -9.93
C GLY A 827 -11.15 38.97 -11.44
N CYS A 828 -11.55 40.01 -12.16
CA CYS A 828 -11.48 40.07 -13.62
C CYS A 828 -10.16 40.70 -14.08
N PHE A 829 -9.06 40.04 -13.75
CA PHE A 829 -7.69 40.51 -14.01
C PHE A 829 -7.32 40.49 -15.50
N ASP A 830 -6.30 41.27 -15.87
CA ASP A 830 -5.81 41.36 -17.25
C ASP A 830 -4.76 40.27 -17.53
N PHE A 831 -5.20 39.14 -18.09
CA PHE A 831 -4.32 38.00 -18.39
C PHE A 831 -3.23 38.38 -19.39
N ASP A 832 -3.58 39.13 -20.44
CA ASP A 832 -2.64 39.48 -21.51
C ASP A 832 -1.53 40.41 -21.03
N ALA A 833 -1.83 41.31 -20.08
CA ALA A 833 -0.84 42.23 -19.53
C ALA A 833 0.02 41.59 -18.43
N LYS A 834 -0.54 40.67 -17.64
CA LYS A 834 0.08 40.20 -16.39
C LYS A 834 0.69 38.81 -16.50
N VAL A 835 -0.05 37.84 -17.03
CA VAL A 835 0.34 36.41 -16.99
C VAL A 835 0.91 35.95 -18.33
N LYS A 836 0.32 36.38 -19.45
CA LYS A 836 0.76 35.98 -20.79
C LYS A 836 2.24 36.25 -21.07
N PRO A 837 2.83 37.42 -20.75
CA PRO A 837 4.22 37.68 -21.06
C PRO A 837 5.17 36.73 -20.32
N VAL A 838 4.84 36.39 -19.07
CA VAL A 838 5.58 35.42 -18.26
C VAL A 838 5.51 34.03 -18.89
N VAL A 839 4.32 33.58 -19.26
CA VAL A 839 4.14 32.27 -19.90
C VAL A 839 4.87 32.20 -21.24
N GLU A 840 4.82 33.26 -22.05
CA GLU A 840 5.57 33.33 -23.31
C GLU A 840 7.08 33.25 -23.08
N ASP A 841 7.60 33.95 -22.08
CA ASP A 841 9.02 33.90 -21.72
C ASP A 841 9.45 32.49 -21.28
N LEU A 842 8.74 31.90 -20.32
CA LEU A 842 9.01 30.53 -19.84
C LEU A 842 8.96 29.50 -20.98
N ARG A 843 7.96 29.59 -21.87
CA ARG A 843 7.85 28.69 -23.04
C ARG A 843 9.03 28.84 -24.01
N ASN A 844 9.45 30.06 -24.27
CA ASN A 844 10.54 30.34 -25.21
C ASN A 844 11.91 29.96 -24.61
N SER A 845 12.06 30.09 -23.30
CA SER A 845 13.27 29.76 -22.56
C SER A 845 13.35 28.29 -22.15
N PHE A 846 12.23 27.55 -22.18
CA PHE A 846 12.14 26.13 -21.80
C PHE A 846 13.22 25.21 -22.38
N PRO A 847 13.61 25.30 -23.66
CA PRO A 847 14.70 24.46 -24.19
C PRO A 847 16.04 24.63 -23.46
N ASN A 848 16.23 25.74 -22.75
CA ASN A 848 17.42 26.04 -21.95
C ASN A 848 17.27 25.62 -20.47
N TYR A 849 16.05 25.32 -20.00
CA TYR A 849 15.76 24.93 -18.61
C TYR A 849 15.90 23.42 -18.43
N VAL A 850 17.14 22.94 -18.54
CA VAL A 850 17.48 21.53 -18.32
C VAL A 850 18.27 21.37 -17.03
N GLU A 851 19.15 22.30 -16.71
CA GLU A 851 20.05 22.23 -15.57
C GLU A 851 19.52 22.99 -14.35
N CYS A 852 19.99 22.62 -13.16
CA CYS A 852 19.74 23.38 -11.95
C CYS A 852 20.50 24.71 -11.99
N ILE A 853 19.78 25.82 -12.00
CA ILE A 853 20.40 27.15 -12.00
C ILE A 853 20.88 27.45 -10.56
N ASN A 854 22.02 28.14 -10.43
CA ASN A 854 22.60 28.61 -9.17
C ASN A 854 23.20 27.55 -8.21
N GLU A 855 23.09 26.25 -8.48
CA GLU A 855 23.80 25.20 -7.72
C GLU A 855 25.14 24.76 -8.33
N GLY A 856 25.57 25.44 -9.40
CA GLY A 856 26.79 25.11 -10.16
C GLY A 856 26.54 24.01 -11.19
N ALA A 857 27.39 23.95 -12.22
CA ALA A 857 27.27 22.91 -13.25
C ALA A 857 27.65 21.54 -12.68
N ILE A 858 27.00 20.49 -13.19
CA ILE A 858 27.42 19.11 -12.97
C ILE A 858 28.88 18.97 -13.45
N PRO A 859 29.83 18.51 -12.60
CA PRO A 859 31.22 18.37 -13.00
C PRO A 859 31.39 17.38 -14.15
N GLU A 860 32.24 17.71 -15.12
CA GLU A 860 32.61 16.77 -16.20
C GLU A 860 33.58 15.70 -15.68
N ILE A 861 33.29 14.43 -15.98
CA ILE A 861 34.20 13.31 -15.72
C ILE A 861 35.20 13.23 -16.89
N PRO A 862 36.52 13.30 -16.64
CA PRO A 862 37.52 13.20 -17.72
C PRO A 862 37.48 11.82 -18.39
N ASP A 863 37.62 11.79 -19.72
CA ASP A 863 37.69 10.54 -20.52
C ASP A 863 38.71 9.52 -19.97
N SER A 864 39.79 9.99 -19.32
CA SER A 864 40.81 9.14 -18.73
C SER A 864 40.35 8.33 -17.50
N MET A 865 39.25 8.74 -16.86
CA MET A 865 38.64 8.06 -15.72
C MET A 865 37.48 7.15 -16.14
N ILE A 866 36.98 7.27 -17.37
CA ILE A 866 35.91 6.41 -17.88
C ILE A 866 36.44 4.99 -18.03
N ILE A 867 35.84 4.08 -17.28
CA ILE A 867 36.16 2.66 -17.34
C ILE A 867 35.28 2.06 -18.44
N TYR A 868 35.90 1.84 -19.60
CA TYR A 868 35.34 1.01 -20.67
C TYR A 868 35.49 -0.45 -20.25
N ASP A 869 34.78 -0.86 -19.21
CA ASP A 869 34.82 -2.26 -18.83
C ASP A 869 34.06 -3.06 -19.88
N ILE A 870 34.69 -4.14 -20.33
CA ILE A 870 33.96 -5.22 -20.99
C ILE A 870 33.70 -6.19 -19.84
N GLU A 871 32.92 -5.75 -18.84
CA GLU A 871 32.73 -6.59 -17.68
C GLU A 871 31.76 -7.72 -18.04
N GLU A 872 32.25 -8.91 -17.72
CA GLU A 872 31.59 -10.20 -17.82
C GLU A 872 30.24 -10.09 -17.11
N VAL A 873 29.12 -10.23 -17.83
CA VAL A 873 27.81 -10.46 -17.21
C VAL A 873 27.99 -11.63 -16.24
N LEU A 874 28.04 -11.31 -14.94
CA LEU A 874 28.06 -12.27 -13.86
C LEU A 874 26.70 -12.98 -13.89
N HIS A 875 26.65 -14.09 -14.64
CA HIS A 875 25.65 -15.10 -14.39
C HIS A 875 26.02 -15.73 -13.04
N ASP A 876 25.23 -15.45 -11.99
CA ASP A 876 25.40 -16.05 -10.67
C ASP A 876 25.42 -17.60 -10.68
N SER A 877 25.00 -18.21 -11.80
CA SER A 877 24.94 -19.66 -12.04
C SER A 877 26.07 -20.25 -12.91
N LEU A 878 27.07 -19.46 -13.31
CA LEU A 878 28.15 -19.94 -14.20
C LEU A 878 29.55 -19.45 -13.76
N PHE A 879 30.39 -20.38 -13.28
CA PHE A 879 31.81 -20.11 -13.04
C PHE A 879 32.65 -20.43 -14.28
N ILE A 880 33.48 -19.48 -14.72
CA ILE A 880 34.41 -19.62 -15.86
C ILE A 880 35.84 -19.31 -15.45
N ASN A 881 36.73 -20.29 -15.58
CA ASN A 881 38.16 -20.16 -15.32
C ASN A 881 39.02 -20.47 -16.55
N LEU A 882 40.07 -19.68 -16.75
CA LEU A 882 41.05 -19.82 -17.84
C LEU A 882 42.46 -19.90 -17.27
N TYR A 883 43.16 -21.01 -17.45
CA TYR A 883 44.52 -21.14 -16.93
C TYR A 883 45.45 -21.98 -17.80
N PRO A 884 46.73 -21.58 -17.95
CA PRO A 884 47.29 -20.30 -17.50
C PRO A 884 46.80 -19.13 -18.36
N ASN A 885 46.58 -17.96 -17.76
CA ASN A 885 46.30 -16.70 -18.47
C ASN A 885 47.11 -15.58 -17.79
N PRO A 886 48.22 -15.07 -18.39
CA PRO A 886 48.66 -15.29 -19.77
C PRO A 886 49.04 -16.73 -20.12
N SER A 887 48.76 -17.15 -21.35
CA SER A 887 49.04 -18.48 -21.91
C SER A 887 50.13 -18.44 -22.98
N THR A 888 50.65 -19.61 -23.37
CA THR A 888 51.48 -19.77 -24.57
C THR A 888 50.66 -20.16 -25.80
N GLY A 889 49.36 -19.83 -25.84
CA GLY A 889 48.43 -20.28 -26.88
C GLY A 889 47.79 -21.65 -26.58
N GLN A 890 48.22 -22.32 -25.50
CA GLN A 890 47.60 -23.51 -24.94
C GLN A 890 47.08 -23.18 -23.54
N PHE A 891 45.79 -23.44 -23.29
CA PHE A 891 45.14 -23.14 -22.02
C PHE A 891 43.98 -24.11 -21.74
N ILE A 892 43.60 -24.21 -20.47
CA ILE A 892 42.43 -24.96 -20.01
C ILE A 892 41.30 -23.97 -19.77
N LEU A 893 40.13 -24.26 -20.35
CA LEU A 893 38.87 -23.64 -20.00
C LEU A 893 38.12 -24.55 -19.03
N GLU A 894 37.83 -24.04 -17.83
CA GLU A 894 37.02 -24.73 -16.82
C GLU A 894 35.68 -24.02 -16.66
N LEU A 895 34.58 -24.76 -16.82
CA LEU A 895 33.19 -24.26 -16.78
C LEU A 895 32.40 -25.04 -15.74
N HIS A 896 31.63 -24.35 -14.89
CA HIS A 896 30.75 -24.98 -13.90
C HIS A 896 29.31 -24.52 -14.16
N PHE A 897 28.42 -25.46 -14.46
CA PHE A 897 27.02 -25.17 -14.76
C PHE A 897 26.11 -25.71 -13.65
N GLU A 898 25.15 -24.91 -13.16
CA GLU A 898 24.16 -25.35 -12.17
C GLU A 898 22.99 -26.14 -12.80
N GLU A 899 22.77 -25.99 -14.10
CA GLU A 899 21.70 -26.65 -14.85
C GLU A 899 22.21 -27.38 -16.10
N ASN A 900 21.34 -28.22 -16.70
CA ASN A 900 21.66 -28.91 -17.95
C ASN A 900 21.78 -27.89 -19.09
N THR A 901 22.94 -27.83 -19.75
CA THR A 901 23.25 -26.74 -20.69
C THR A 901 23.88 -27.26 -21.97
N ASP A 902 23.34 -26.82 -23.12
CA ASP A 902 23.99 -26.89 -24.42
C ASP A 902 24.86 -25.64 -24.63
N PHE A 903 26.13 -25.81 -25.00
CA PHE A 903 27.05 -24.69 -25.19
C PHE A 903 28.04 -24.87 -26.36
N GLN A 904 28.62 -23.76 -26.83
CA GLN A 904 29.67 -23.75 -27.83
C GLN A 904 30.75 -22.73 -27.49
N ILE A 905 32.02 -23.10 -27.67
CA ILE A 905 33.18 -22.26 -27.42
C ILE A 905 33.73 -21.74 -28.75
N LYS A 906 34.05 -20.45 -28.81
CA LYS A 906 34.77 -19.80 -29.92
C LYS A 906 35.88 -18.93 -29.37
N VAL A 907 36.97 -18.79 -30.10
CA VAL A 907 38.04 -17.81 -29.76
C VAL A 907 38.29 -16.92 -30.96
N TYR A 908 38.41 -15.62 -30.71
CA TYR A 908 38.70 -14.60 -31.71
C TYR A 908 40.01 -13.89 -31.37
N ASN A 909 40.76 -13.48 -32.39
CA ASN A 909 41.89 -12.55 -32.20
C ASN A 909 41.39 -11.10 -32.08
N ALA A 910 42.29 -10.17 -31.74
CA ALA A 910 41.98 -8.74 -31.62
C ALA A 910 41.40 -8.07 -32.90
N LEU A 911 41.51 -8.71 -34.07
CA LEU A 911 40.91 -8.24 -35.33
C LEU A 911 39.51 -8.82 -35.58
N GLY A 912 38.93 -9.53 -34.60
CA GLY A 912 37.63 -10.20 -34.72
C GLY A 912 37.66 -11.47 -35.59
N GLN A 913 38.84 -11.94 -35.98
CA GLN A 913 38.96 -13.18 -36.75
C GLN A 913 38.89 -14.38 -35.81
N LYS A 914 38.04 -15.35 -36.15
CA LYS A 914 37.85 -16.56 -35.36
C LYS A 914 39.03 -17.51 -35.56
N VAL A 915 39.71 -17.86 -34.48
CA VAL A 915 40.89 -18.75 -34.47
C VAL A 915 40.57 -20.13 -33.89
N TYR A 916 39.47 -20.28 -33.15
CA TYR A 916 39.01 -21.57 -32.63
C TYR A 916 37.49 -21.66 -32.58
N ARG A 917 36.96 -22.89 -32.70
CA ARG A 917 35.56 -23.23 -32.51
C ARG A 917 35.42 -24.69 -32.08
N SER A 918 34.65 -24.93 -31.02
CA SER A 918 34.21 -26.28 -30.63
C SER A 918 32.98 -26.73 -31.43
N GLU A 919 32.72 -28.04 -31.44
CA GLU A 919 31.38 -28.57 -31.73
C GLU A 919 30.38 -28.10 -30.66
N ASN A 920 29.09 -28.35 -30.86
CA ASN A 920 28.11 -28.11 -29.81
C ASN A 920 28.31 -29.17 -28.72
N LEU A 921 28.49 -28.72 -27.49
CA LEU A 921 28.75 -29.53 -26.31
C LEU A 921 27.52 -29.50 -25.41
N PHE A 922 27.33 -30.55 -24.62
CA PHE A 922 26.24 -30.66 -23.64
C PHE A 922 26.80 -31.14 -22.31
N THR A 923 26.32 -30.55 -21.22
CA THR A 923 26.66 -30.96 -19.85
C THR A 923 25.42 -31.06 -18.98
N PHE A 924 25.50 -31.92 -17.96
CA PHE A 924 24.46 -32.03 -16.94
C PHE A 924 24.70 -31.03 -15.80
N ALA A 925 23.63 -30.67 -15.10
CA ALA A 925 23.64 -29.84 -13.90
C ALA A 925 24.71 -30.28 -12.89
N ASN A 926 25.39 -29.31 -12.29
CA ASN A 926 26.44 -29.45 -11.27
C ASN A 926 27.68 -30.24 -11.72
N GLN A 927 27.98 -30.28 -13.03
CA GLN A 927 29.22 -30.85 -13.55
C GLN A 927 30.24 -29.77 -13.92
N VAL A 928 31.50 -30.07 -13.64
CA VAL A 928 32.65 -29.27 -14.06
C VAL A 928 33.15 -29.79 -15.42
N VAL A 929 33.10 -28.94 -16.43
CA VAL A 929 33.67 -29.23 -17.76
C VAL A 929 35.06 -28.64 -17.84
N LYS A 930 36.03 -29.40 -18.35
CA LYS A 930 37.38 -28.94 -18.64
C LYS A 930 37.73 -29.22 -20.10
N GLU A 931 37.98 -28.15 -20.85
CA GLU A 931 38.37 -28.20 -22.27
C GLU A 931 39.80 -27.70 -22.43
N GLU A 932 40.67 -28.53 -23.03
CA GLU A 932 42.02 -28.14 -23.42
C GLU A 932 41.98 -27.49 -24.81
N ILE A 933 42.38 -26.22 -24.91
CA ILE A 933 42.30 -25.43 -26.15
C ILE A 933 43.70 -24.99 -26.57
N ASP A 934 44.05 -25.31 -27.82
CA ASP A 934 45.26 -24.84 -28.50
C ASP A 934 44.88 -23.93 -29.68
N ILE A 935 45.19 -22.65 -29.57
CA ILE A 935 44.98 -21.65 -30.63
C ILE A 935 46.27 -21.30 -31.39
N GLY A 936 47.36 -22.01 -31.09
CA GLY A 936 48.70 -21.76 -31.61
C GLY A 936 49.39 -20.56 -30.97
N TYR A 937 50.68 -20.39 -31.27
CA TYR A 937 51.51 -19.34 -30.70
C TYR A 937 51.54 -18.09 -31.59
N THR A 938 50.70 -17.10 -31.27
CA THR A 938 50.83 -15.73 -31.79
C THR A 938 50.53 -14.76 -30.68
N LYS A 939 51.53 -13.97 -30.27
CA LYS A 939 51.41 -13.03 -29.15
C LYS A 939 50.31 -12.02 -29.43
N GLY A 940 49.44 -11.79 -28.45
CA GLY A 940 48.33 -10.85 -28.59
C GLY A 940 47.22 -11.08 -27.59
N VAL A 941 46.18 -10.26 -27.70
CA VAL A 941 44.94 -10.38 -26.94
C VAL A 941 43.92 -11.15 -27.79
N TYR A 942 43.26 -12.10 -27.16
CA TYR A 942 42.21 -12.93 -27.71
C TYR A 942 40.96 -12.83 -26.84
N PHE A 943 39.82 -13.13 -27.45
CA PHE A 943 38.52 -13.12 -26.79
C PHE A 943 37.89 -14.50 -26.97
N LEU A 944 37.74 -15.23 -25.86
CA LEU A 944 36.93 -16.42 -25.81
C LEU A 944 35.45 -16.00 -25.75
N GLN A 945 34.60 -16.69 -26.49
CA GLN A 945 33.15 -16.51 -26.51
C GLN A 945 32.49 -17.86 -26.21
N LEU A 946 31.69 -17.91 -25.16
CA LEU A 946 30.81 -19.02 -24.81
C LEU A 946 29.40 -18.69 -25.31
N ILE A 947 28.73 -19.63 -25.96
CA ILE A 947 27.37 -19.47 -26.49
C ILE A 947 26.48 -20.52 -25.86
N MET A 948 25.40 -20.13 -25.19
CA MET A 948 24.48 -21.02 -24.46
C MET A 948 23.06 -20.55 -24.68
N GLY A 949 22.12 -21.41 -25.08
CA GLY A 949 20.69 -21.02 -25.18
C GLY A 949 20.33 -19.83 -26.10
N GLY A 950 21.28 -19.25 -26.84
CA GLY A 950 21.13 -18.01 -27.61
C GLY A 950 21.93 -16.82 -27.07
N GLU A 951 22.38 -16.90 -25.82
CA GLU A 951 23.20 -15.90 -25.12
C GLU A 951 24.69 -16.08 -25.42
N LYS A 952 25.46 -15.01 -25.21
CA LYS A 952 26.90 -14.95 -25.50
C LYS A 952 27.65 -14.32 -24.33
N LEU A 953 28.64 -15.04 -23.81
CA LEU A 953 29.52 -14.58 -22.75
C LEU A 953 30.96 -14.51 -23.27
N HIS A 954 31.71 -13.48 -22.88
CA HIS A 954 33.04 -13.20 -23.43
C HIS A 954 34.11 -13.15 -22.34
N LYS A 955 35.27 -13.79 -22.54
CA LYS A 955 36.40 -13.76 -21.59
C LYS A 955 37.72 -13.43 -22.28
N ARG A 956 38.50 -12.53 -21.68
CA ARG A 956 39.80 -12.10 -22.22
C ARG A 956 40.89 -13.15 -21.97
N LEU A 957 41.61 -13.51 -23.03
CA LEU A 957 42.78 -14.39 -23.00
C LEU A 957 44.00 -13.64 -23.53
N VAL A 958 45.11 -13.69 -22.78
CA VAL A 958 46.37 -13.08 -23.18
C VAL A 958 47.35 -14.19 -23.60
N VAL A 959 47.94 -14.10 -24.80
CA VAL A 959 48.97 -15.04 -25.28
C VAL A 959 50.33 -14.32 -25.30
N GLN A 960 51.33 -14.86 -24.59
CA GLN A 960 52.65 -14.23 -24.39
C GLN A 960 53.84 -15.06 -24.84
#